data_AF-A0A352FV56-F1
#
_entry.id   AF-A0A352FV56-F1
#
_cell.length_a   1.000
_cell.length_b   1.000
_cell.length_c   1.000
_cell.angle_alpha   90.00
_cell.angle_beta   90.00
_cell.angle_gamma   90.00
#
_symmetry.space_group_name_H-M   'P 1'
#
loop_
_entity.id
_entity.type
_entity.pdbx_description
1 polymer ?
#
loop_
_entity_poly.entity_id
_entity_poly.type
_entity_poly.pdbx_seq_one_letter_code
_entity_poly.pdbx_strand_id
1 'polypeptide(L)'
;MATRKYNVGGAVPSNGIYVHRPQDEDYLANISLGNWIELSGCRTMGKTSMVMHWRSHLSEEGVSVAYADLAGHIGWRPAPKTLQEWIIRLGRRLALDLDLSGDEIPTLLAKGITDNPSELLEAVLSSIQAEVKGKVLIVLDEIDVLPQLEYGEQIVSTLQAVKTDQTTKRDLESINFCFIGLQRISAVISARGGASSQLGEAIDMSDFSVDSRSVEELAEGLDSKIREREEIVRRVFYYTGGQPLLTMQMLSDATIRSVRSESDIDAAAAKMLKEAASGSTIHLFTQIQNVIERFYEGVPLAQRTDEINPINIYNTYLNLIDGIRSARSPDARGAKVLLLSGLVRQALEDKEVEINGQLTKIEAGELEIKGELFKAYFNRQWADSRLSSVTRPQLVRSLRSSGERKRICVLNTGGTIGMVRRGGKVLPPKDEKEFRENYPELDKIAQVDLVQTDIVHLFNEDSINVYPSDWAAIAREIFKRRGEGYDGFVVAHGTDTMAYTASAVAFALGEQLRFPVVFTGAQATPDVIYGDAHANLHRACKVALQRIPEVVIVFGTKVLRACRAQKSDDRNFEGFDTPNYYPLANITEEIEIRDDLLRKLPAAEKDILLREKFVDTVFMIQQYPGLRPDFFSDMRRKIVAGEKPCDGIIIQTLGAGNVATRAPYSFIPFVTDAVRWGIPVCITSVYPPRPAGHTEYRTALAPLEAGAIYAGDMTAAAALTKFSWVLAQVQEKLAGATNKEMGMDLVREMMERNYIGERADSIESIDVISVANI
;
A
#
# COMPACT_ATOMS: atom_id res chain seq x y z
N MET A 1 11.05 24.00 -54.12
CA MET A 1 11.53 22.95 -53.20
C MET A 1 10.32 22.27 -52.60
N ALA A 2 10.29 20.94 -52.54
CA ALA A 2 9.19 20.24 -51.88
C ALA A 2 9.17 20.65 -50.40
N THR A 3 8.08 21.23 -49.93
CA THR A 3 7.86 21.55 -48.52
C THR A 3 7.95 20.27 -47.70
N ARG A 4 9.00 20.15 -46.88
CA ARG A 4 9.14 19.09 -45.89
C ARG A 4 7.92 19.09 -44.98
N LYS A 5 7.45 17.92 -44.58
CA LYS A 5 6.21 17.78 -43.81
C LYS A 5 6.52 17.36 -42.37
N TYR A 6 5.76 17.90 -41.43
CA TYR A 6 5.70 17.34 -40.09
C TYR A 6 5.04 15.96 -40.14
N ASN A 7 5.69 14.98 -39.51
CA ASN A 7 5.15 13.64 -39.34
C ASN A 7 4.73 13.44 -37.88
N VAL A 8 3.51 12.93 -37.66
CA VAL A 8 2.96 12.70 -36.32
C VAL A 8 2.74 11.20 -36.14
N GLY A 9 3.49 10.61 -35.21
CA GLY A 9 3.47 9.18 -34.96
C GLY A 9 4.31 8.36 -35.96
N GLY A 10 4.84 7.24 -35.48
CA GLY A 10 5.75 6.40 -36.27
C GLY A 10 7.11 7.04 -36.54
N ALA A 11 7.94 6.34 -37.33
CA ALA A 11 9.24 6.86 -37.75
C ALA A 11 9.10 8.01 -38.76
N VAL A 12 9.92 9.06 -38.60
CA VAL A 12 9.97 10.17 -39.56
C VAL A 12 10.49 9.66 -40.92
N PRO A 13 9.75 9.85 -42.03
CA PRO A 13 10.21 9.46 -43.35
C PRO A 13 11.33 10.37 -43.84
N SER A 14 12.09 9.95 -44.86
CA SER A 14 13.23 10.68 -45.41
C SER A 14 12.91 12.10 -45.93
N ASN A 15 11.65 12.39 -46.25
CA ASN A 15 11.17 13.71 -46.67
C ASN A 15 10.46 14.50 -45.56
N GLY A 16 10.46 13.98 -44.33
CA GLY A 16 9.91 14.63 -43.15
C GLY A 16 10.89 15.61 -42.49
N ILE A 17 10.38 16.42 -41.58
CA ILE A 17 11.20 17.23 -40.68
C ILE A 17 11.74 16.33 -39.58
N TYR A 18 13.07 16.22 -39.50
CA TYR A 18 13.81 15.58 -38.42
C TYR A 18 14.56 16.65 -37.63
N VAL A 19 14.55 16.54 -36.30
CA VAL A 19 15.24 17.46 -35.40
C VAL A 19 16.40 16.72 -34.75
N HIS A 20 17.62 17.20 -34.99
CA HIS A 20 18.84 16.59 -34.48
C HIS A 20 19.03 16.86 -32.99
N ARG A 21 19.56 15.88 -32.27
CA ARG A 21 19.84 15.97 -30.84
C ARG A 21 21.26 15.48 -30.56
N PRO A 22 21.83 15.78 -29.37
CA PRO A 22 23.14 15.26 -28.99
C PRO A 22 23.23 13.72 -29.06
N GLN A 23 22.14 13.02 -28.77
CA GLN A 23 22.07 11.56 -28.80
C GLN A 23 22.28 10.97 -30.20
N ASP A 24 22.06 11.72 -31.27
CA ASP A 24 22.34 11.29 -32.64
C ASP A 24 23.84 11.05 -32.85
N GLU A 25 24.68 11.93 -32.30
CA GLU A 25 26.14 11.83 -32.40
C GLU A 25 26.65 10.65 -31.57
N ASP A 26 26.13 10.47 -30.35
CA ASP A 26 26.44 9.33 -29.49
C ASP A 26 26.04 8.00 -30.14
N TYR A 27 24.89 7.96 -30.82
CA TYR A 27 24.40 6.78 -31.54
C TYR A 27 25.35 6.38 -32.68
N LEU A 28 25.71 7.33 -33.55
CA LEU A 28 26.62 7.09 -34.68
C LEU A 28 28.03 6.70 -34.21
N ALA A 29 28.54 7.37 -33.17
CA ALA A 29 29.85 7.06 -32.60
C ALA A 29 29.91 5.62 -32.05
N ASN A 30 28.89 5.19 -31.32
CA ASN A 30 28.84 3.85 -30.74
C ASN A 30 28.70 2.75 -31.80
N ILE A 31 27.91 2.97 -32.87
CA ILE A 31 27.82 2.03 -33.99
C ILE A 31 29.17 1.90 -34.70
N SER A 32 29.85 3.02 -34.92
CA SER A 32 31.18 3.03 -35.54
C SER A 32 32.17 2.19 -34.74
N LEU A 33 32.13 2.28 -33.41
CA LEU A 33 32.95 1.50 -32.48
C LEU A 33 32.55 0.01 -32.39
N GLY A 34 31.39 -0.39 -32.92
CA GLY A 34 30.88 -1.75 -32.79
C GLY A 34 30.27 -2.05 -31.41
N ASN A 35 29.82 -1.02 -30.69
CA ASN A 35 29.16 -1.19 -29.41
C ASN A 35 27.70 -1.58 -29.63
N TRP A 36 27.19 -2.45 -28.75
CA TRP A 36 25.74 -2.61 -28.60
C TRP A 36 25.17 -1.37 -27.92
N ILE A 37 23.94 -1.00 -28.26
CA ILE A 37 23.29 0.24 -27.79
C ILE A 37 21.99 -0.10 -27.08
N GLU A 38 21.77 0.51 -25.93
CA GLU A 38 20.50 0.49 -25.19
C GLU A 38 19.86 1.89 -25.26
N LEU A 39 18.96 2.08 -26.22
CA LEU A 39 18.26 3.34 -26.46
C LEU A 39 16.97 3.40 -25.64
N SER A 40 16.93 4.29 -24.65
CA SER A 40 15.85 4.36 -23.65
C SER A 40 15.13 5.72 -23.66
N GLY A 41 13.89 5.74 -23.17
CA GLY A 41 13.06 6.94 -23.06
C GLY A 41 11.58 6.65 -23.31
N CYS A 42 10.68 7.61 -23.05
CA CYS A 42 9.25 7.35 -23.25
C CYS A 42 8.91 7.05 -24.73
N ARG A 43 7.77 6.37 -24.98
CA ARG A 43 7.36 5.92 -26.33
C ARG A 43 7.32 7.05 -27.37
N THR A 44 7.12 8.28 -26.91
CA THR A 44 6.88 9.44 -27.77
C THR A 44 8.11 10.32 -27.95
N MET A 45 9.31 9.82 -27.60
CA MET A 45 10.58 10.54 -27.80
C MET A 45 11.13 10.45 -29.24
N GLY A 46 10.53 9.64 -30.12
CA GLY A 46 11.03 9.48 -31.49
C GLY A 46 12.28 8.60 -31.61
N LYS A 47 12.47 7.63 -30.70
CA LYS A 47 13.57 6.65 -30.74
C LYS A 47 13.70 5.95 -32.10
N THR A 48 12.61 5.34 -32.57
CA THR A 48 12.54 4.69 -33.88
C THR A 48 12.77 5.68 -35.03
N SER A 49 12.38 6.96 -34.86
CA SER A 49 12.64 7.99 -35.88
C SER A 49 14.14 8.26 -36.02
N MET A 50 14.89 8.36 -34.91
CA MET A 50 16.35 8.54 -34.95
C MET A 50 17.04 7.38 -35.66
N VAL A 51 16.72 6.15 -35.28
CA VAL A 51 17.32 4.94 -35.89
C VAL A 51 16.99 4.84 -37.38
N MET A 52 15.74 5.12 -37.76
CA MET A 52 15.34 5.08 -39.17
C MET A 52 15.89 6.26 -39.98
N HIS A 53 16.07 7.43 -39.39
CA HIS A 53 16.68 8.59 -40.03
C HIS A 53 18.12 8.28 -40.46
N TRP A 54 18.89 7.66 -39.57
CA TRP A 54 20.28 7.30 -39.83
C TRP A 54 20.48 6.01 -40.61
N ARG A 55 19.41 5.23 -40.88
CA ARG A 55 19.49 3.96 -41.63
C ARG A 55 20.19 4.12 -42.99
N SER A 56 19.86 5.17 -43.75
CA SER A 56 20.47 5.41 -45.05
C SER A 56 21.95 5.78 -44.95
N HIS A 57 22.30 6.64 -43.99
CA HIS A 57 23.69 7.04 -43.73
C HIS A 57 24.56 5.85 -43.30
N LEU A 58 24.07 5.02 -42.39
CA LEU A 58 24.74 3.79 -41.96
C LEU A 58 24.94 2.81 -43.13
N SER A 59 23.97 2.73 -44.03
CA SER A 59 24.10 1.91 -45.25
C SER A 59 25.20 2.44 -46.19
N GLU A 60 25.39 3.76 -46.28
CA GLU A 60 26.50 4.37 -47.03
C GLU A 60 27.86 4.09 -46.38
N GLU A 61 27.90 3.96 -45.06
CA GLU A 61 29.09 3.56 -44.28
C GLU A 61 29.34 2.03 -44.27
N GLY A 62 28.52 1.25 -45.00
CA GLY A 62 28.68 -0.20 -45.12
C GLY A 62 28.12 -1.00 -43.94
N VAL A 63 27.17 -0.43 -43.19
CA VAL A 63 26.43 -1.10 -42.12
C VAL A 63 25.03 -1.45 -42.62
N SER A 64 24.71 -2.74 -42.67
CA SER A 64 23.37 -3.23 -43.01
C SER A 64 22.48 -3.22 -41.78
N VAL A 65 21.37 -2.49 -41.81
CA VAL A 65 20.46 -2.36 -40.67
C VAL A 65 19.25 -3.29 -40.86
N ALA A 66 19.02 -4.17 -39.89
CA ALA A 66 17.87 -5.08 -39.82
C ALA A 66 16.94 -4.67 -38.67
N TYR A 67 15.67 -4.38 -38.96
CA TYR A 67 14.71 -3.93 -37.96
C TYR A 67 13.64 -4.97 -37.60
N ALA A 68 13.40 -5.12 -36.30
CA ALA A 68 12.34 -5.96 -35.74
C ALA A 68 11.62 -5.27 -34.58
N ASP A 69 10.34 -4.92 -34.78
CA ASP A 69 9.39 -4.64 -33.71
C ASP A 69 8.99 -5.96 -33.02
N LEU A 70 9.40 -6.14 -31.77
CA LEU A 70 9.12 -7.37 -31.02
C LEU A 70 7.64 -7.51 -30.68
N ALA A 71 6.91 -6.42 -30.47
CA ALA A 71 5.48 -6.44 -30.19
C ALA A 71 4.66 -6.79 -31.44
N GLY A 72 4.98 -6.11 -32.55
CA GLY A 72 4.23 -6.18 -33.81
C GLY A 72 4.64 -7.32 -34.74
N HIS A 73 5.94 -7.54 -34.96
CA HIS A 73 6.43 -8.51 -35.93
C HIS A 73 6.62 -9.92 -35.35
N ILE A 74 7.13 -10.02 -34.12
CA ILE A 74 7.40 -11.32 -33.47
C ILE A 74 6.16 -11.82 -32.73
N GLY A 75 5.38 -10.87 -32.19
CA GLY A 75 4.05 -11.07 -31.65
C GLY A 75 4.07 -11.34 -30.15
N TRP A 76 3.32 -10.55 -29.39
CA TRP A 76 2.92 -10.91 -28.01
C TRP A 76 1.50 -11.50 -27.96
N ARG A 77 0.69 -11.35 -29.03
CA ARG A 77 -0.66 -11.93 -29.12
C ARG A 77 -0.97 -12.56 -30.49
N PRO A 78 -0.99 -13.90 -30.61
CA PRO A 78 -0.50 -14.87 -29.62
C PRO A 78 1.04 -14.85 -29.58
N ALA A 79 1.59 -14.81 -28.37
CA ALA A 79 3.03 -14.93 -28.15
C ALA A 79 3.55 -16.29 -28.64
N PRO A 80 4.82 -16.39 -29.09
CA PRO A 80 5.45 -17.69 -29.31
C PRO A 80 5.40 -18.51 -28.02
N LYS A 81 5.27 -19.83 -28.17
CA LYS A 81 5.12 -20.72 -27.00
C LYS A 81 6.46 -21.07 -26.35
N THR A 82 7.54 -20.97 -27.12
CA THR A 82 8.89 -21.34 -26.68
C THR A 82 9.92 -20.31 -27.13
N LEU A 83 11.06 -20.25 -26.43
CA LEU A 83 12.20 -19.42 -26.82
C LEU A 83 12.72 -19.78 -28.22
N GLN A 84 12.73 -21.07 -28.56
CA GLN A 84 13.12 -21.52 -29.90
C GLN A 84 12.20 -20.95 -30.98
N GLU A 85 10.89 -20.99 -30.77
CA GLU A 85 9.93 -20.39 -31.71
C GLU A 85 10.13 -18.88 -31.85
N TRP A 86 10.46 -18.21 -30.74
CA TRP A 86 10.79 -16.79 -30.74
C TRP A 86 12.05 -16.49 -31.57
N ILE A 87 13.14 -17.24 -31.38
CA ILE A 87 14.39 -17.10 -32.15
C ILE A 87 14.15 -17.36 -33.63
N ILE A 88 13.37 -18.40 -33.97
CA ILE A 88 13.00 -18.73 -35.35
C ILE A 88 12.25 -17.56 -36.02
N ARG A 89 11.27 -16.97 -35.33
CA ARG A 89 10.51 -15.83 -35.83
C ARG A 89 11.40 -14.59 -35.98
N LEU A 90 12.30 -14.36 -35.03
CA LEU A 90 13.29 -13.27 -35.13
C LEU A 90 14.16 -13.45 -36.37
N GLY A 91 14.77 -14.61 -36.56
CA GLY A 91 15.61 -14.90 -37.73
C GLY A 91 14.88 -14.67 -39.06
N ARG A 92 13.63 -15.15 -39.17
CA ARG A 92 12.78 -14.90 -40.34
C ARG A 92 12.52 -13.41 -40.58
N ARG A 93 12.26 -12.64 -39.52
CA ARG A 93 12.02 -11.20 -39.64
C ARG A 93 13.29 -10.46 -40.07
N LEU A 94 14.45 -10.82 -39.52
CA LEU A 94 15.74 -10.22 -39.87
C LEU A 94 16.11 -10.51 -41.33
N ALA A 95 15.96 -11.75 -41.79
CA ALA A 95 16.15 -12.09 -43.20
C ALA A 95 15.24 -11.27 -44.11
N LEU A 96 13.96 -11.16 -43.77
CA LEU A 96 13.01 -10.37 -44.56
C LEU A 96 13.39 -8.89 -44.63
N ASP A 97 13.86 -8.29 -43.54
CA ASP A 97 14.24 -6.87 -43.52
C ASP A 97 15.57 -6.59 -44.25
N LEU A 98 16.44 -7.60 -44.33
CA LEU A 98 17.71 -7.56 -45.05
C LEU A 98 17.58 -8.02 -46.52
N ASP A 99 16.37 -8.31 -47.00
CA ASP A 99 16.10 -8.83 -48.35
C ASP A 99 16.83 -10.16 -48.64
N LEU A 100 17.03 -10.98 -47.61
CA LEU A 100 17.59 -12.33 -47.72
C LEU A 100 16.48 -13.33 -48.02
N SER A 101 16.83 -14.43 -48.71
CA SER A 101 15.84 -15.46 -49.05
C SER A 101 15.29 -16.10 -47.77
N GLY A 102 14.01 -15.86 -47.48
CA GLY A 102 13.35 -16.26 -46.24
C GLY A 102 13.25 -17.76 -46.02
N ASP A 103 13.63 -18.59 -47.00
CA ASP A 103 13.60 -20.05 -46.98
C ASP A 103 14.93 -20.70 -46.50
N GLU A 104 16.05 -19.97 -46.51
CA GLU A 104 17.36 -20.51 -46.10
C GLU A 104 17.52 -20.57 -44.57
N ILE A 105 17.10 -19.53 -43.84
CA ILE A 105 17.15 -19.50 -42.37
C ILE A 105 16.24 -20.58 -41.74
N PRO A 106 14.99 -20.81 -42.19
CA PRO A 106 14.19 -21.96 -41.77
C PRO A 106 14.85 -23.31 -42.04
N THR A 107 15.66 -23.45 -43.09
CA THR A 107 16.33 -24.71 -43.44
C THR A 107 17.49 -25.05 -42.47
N LEU A 108 18.17 -24.03 -41.93
CA LEU A 108 19.10 -24.17 -40.81
C LEU A 108 18.38 -24.51 -39.50
N LEU A 109 17.21 -23.90 -39.26
CA LEU A 109 16.37 -24.12 -38.07
C LEU A 109 15.62 -25.47 -38.07
N ALA A 110 15.37 -26.05 -39.26
CA ALA A 110 14.72 -27.35 -39.43
C ALA A 110 15.68 -28.55 -39.31
N LYS A 111 17.00 -28.31 -39.44
CA LYS A 111 18.02 -29.29 -39.05
C LYS A 111 18.17 -29.15 -37.54
N GLY A 112 17.79 -30.17 -36.78
CA GLY A 112 17.85 -30.20 -35.31
C GLY A 112 19.27 -30.09 -34.76
N ILE A 113 19.90 -28.93 -34.91
CA ILE A 113 21.31 -28.68 -34.60
C ILE A 113 21.52 -28.65 -33.09
N THR A 114 20.53 -28.23 -32.30
CA THR A 114 20.67 -28.13 -30.85
C THR A 114 19.36 -27.77 -30.15
N ASP A 115 19.15 -28.29 -28.94
CA ASP A 115 18.09 -27.82 -28.04
C ASP A 115 18.50 -26.55 -27.27
N ASN A 116 19.78 -26.14 -27.36
CA ASN A 116 20.35 -24.98 -26.66
C ASN A 116 19.97 -23.66 -27.37
N PRO A 117 19.21 -22.75 -26.71
CA PRO A 117 18.80 -21.49 -27.32
C PRO A 117 19.95 -20.57 -27.75
N SER A 118 21.08 -20.59 -27.06
CA SER A 118 22.22 -19.72 -27.39
C SER A 118 22.91 -20.15 -28.69
N GLU A 119 23.12 -21.46 -28.86
CA GLU A 119 23.66 -22.04 -30.10
C GLU A 119 22.68 -21.85 -31.26
N LEU A 120 21.37 -21.89 -31.00
CA LEU A 120 20.35 -21.63 -32.02
C LEU A 120 20.38 -20.16 -32.50
N LEU A 121 20.44 -19.21 -31.57
CA LEU A 121 20.52 -17.78 -31.93
C LEU A 121 21.83 -17.50 -32.68
N GLU A 122 22.95 -18.04 -32.21
CA GLU A 122 24.23 -17.96 -32.91
C GLU A 122 24.12 -18.47 -34.35
N ALA A 123 23.58 -19.67 -34.56
CA ALA A 123 23.44 -20.25 -35.90
C ALA A 123 22.62 -19.35 -36.84
N VAL A 124 21.55 -18.72 -36.34
CA VAL A 124 20.76 -17.73 -37.08
C VAL A 124 21.61 -16.52 -37.46
N LEU A 125 22.35 -15.97 -36.49
CA LEU A 125 23.18 -14.77 -36.68
C LEU A 125 24.35 -15.01 -37.65
N SER A 126 25.09 -16.11 -37.50
CA SER A 126 26.17 -16.49 -38.41
C SER A 126 25.66 -16.71 -39.84
N SER A 127 24.45 -17.25 -40.00
CA SER A 127 23.84 -17.45 -41.31
C SER A 127 23.46 -16.13 -41.99
N ILE A 128 22.98 -15.16 -41.21
CA ILE A 128 22.73 -13.79 -41.71
C ILE A 128 24.06 -13.14 -42.12
N GLN A 129 25.09 -13.24 -41.29
CA GLN A 129 26.40 -12.65 -41.59
C GLN A 129 27.08 -13.26 -42.83
N ALA A 130 26.85 -14.55 -43.10
CA ALA A 130 27.40 -15.21 -44.28
C ALA A 130 26.89 -14.59 -45.60
N GLU A 131 25.64 -14.11 -45.61
CA GLU A 131 25.00 -13.52 -46.78
C GLU A 131 25.17 -12.00 -46.86
N VAL A 132 25.46 -11.33 -45.74
CA VAL A 132 25.58 -9.87 -45.67
C VAL A 132 27.04 -9.43 -45.64
N LYS A 133 27.40 -8.51 -46.53
CA LYS A 133 28.75 -7.91 -46.56
C LYS A 133 28.84 -6.74 -45.58
N GLY A 134 29.88 -6.73 -44.75
CA GLY A 134 30.16 -5.66 -43.80
C GLY A 134 29.55 -5.91 -42.42
N LYS A 135 29.32 -4.83 -41.67
CA LYS A 135 28.72 -4.90 -40.34
C LYS A 135 27.20 -5.02 -40.46
N VAL A 136 26.58 -5.75 -39.54
CA VAL A 136 25.12 -5.86 -39.42
C VAL A 136 24.68 -5.21 -38.11
N LEU A 137 23.73 -4.28 -38.17
CA LEU A 137 23.08 -3.70 -37.00
C LEU A 137 21.66 -4.25 -36.89
N ILE A 138 21.41 -5.04 -35.85
CA ILE A 138 20.10 -5.58 -35.52
C ILE A 138 19.41 -4.62 -34.54
N VAL A 139 18.31 -4.03 -34.98
CA VAL A 139 17.49 -3.13 -34.16
C VAL A 139 16.28 -3.90 -33.64
N LEU A 140 16.22 -4.07 -32.32
CA LEU A 140 15.09 -4.68 -31.62
C LEU A 140 14.27 -3.59 -30.92
N ASP A 141 13.06 -3.34 -31.41
CA ASP A 141 12.14 -2.32 -30.91
C ASP A 141 11.05 -2.93 -30.03
N GLU A 142 10.46 -2.10 -29.16
CA GLU A 142 9.46 -2.51 -28.15
C GLU A 142 9.94 -3.67 -27.26
N ILE A 143 11.20 -3.62 -26.78
CA ILE A 143 11.75 -4.62 -25.84
C ILE A 143 10.96 -4.73 -24.53
N ASP A 144 10.09 -3.76 -24.24
CA ASP A 144 9.19 -3.75 -23.09
C ASP A 144 8.15 -4.88 -23.10
N VAL A 145 8.04 -5.64 -24.20
CA VAL A 145 7.21 -6.86 -24.26
C VAL A 145 7.90 -8.07 -23.61
N LEU A 146 9.22 -8.06 -23.47
CA LEU A 146 9.98 -9.21 -22.97
C LEU A 146 9.55 -9.70 -21.57
N PRO A 147 9.23 -8.84 -20.57
CA PRO A 147 8.74 -9.30 -19.26
C PRO A 147 7.41 -10.03 -19.30
N GLN A 148 6.65 -9.87 -20.39
CA GLN A 148 5.33 -10.47 -20.58
C GLN A 148 5.42 -11.87 -21.20
N LEU A 149 6.62 -12.28 -21.61
CA LEU A 149 6.91 -13.62 -22.13
C LEU A 149 7.42 -14.50 -20.98
N GLU A 150 6.93 -15.74 -20.88
CA GLU A 150 7.35 -16.70 -19.84
C GLU A 150 8.87 -16.95 -19.85
N TYR A 151 9.48 -16.90 -21.04
CA TYR A 151 10.91 -17.12 -21.29
C TYR A 151 11.70 -15.80 -21.53
N GLY A 152 11.14 -14.64 -21.15
CA GLY A 152 11.75 -13.32 -21.40
C GLY A 152 13.16 -13.16 -20.82
N GLU A 153 13.42 -13.70 -19.63
CA GLU A 153 14.75 -13.68 -19.01
C GLU A 153 15.77 -14.50 -19.80
N GLN A 154 15.33 -15.64 -20.33
CA GLN A 154 16.17 -16.53 -21.11
C GLN A 154 16.65 -15.85 -22.40
N ILE A 155 15.83 -15.01 -23.04
CA ILE A 155 16.22 -14.22 -24.22
C ILE A 155 17.47 -13.36 -23.92
N VAL A 156 17.49 -12.66 -22.79
CA VAL A 156 18.63 -11.81 -22.44
C VAL A 156 19.84 -12.62 -22.03
N SER A 157 19.66 -13.74 -21.33
CA SER A 157 20.77 -14.66 -21.05
C SER A 157 21.39 -15.22 -22.35
N THR A 158 20.56 -15.50 -23.36
CA THR A 158 20.99 -15.93 -24.69
C THR A 158 21.72 -14.81 -25.44
N LEU A 159 21.23 -13.57 -25.39
CA LEU A 159 21.94 -12.40 -25.95
C LEU A 159 23.27 -12.13 -25.25
N GLN A 160 23.34 -12.29 -23.92
CA GLN A 160 24.58 -12.18 -23.15
C GLN A 160 25.59 -13.25 -23.54
N ALA A 161 25.14 -14.49 -23.77
CA ALA A 161 25.98 -15.57 -24.26
C ALA A 161 26.56 -15.22 -25.64
N VAL A 162 25.72 -14.76 -26.58
CA VAL A 162 26.17 -14.30 -27.90
C VAL A 162 27.20 -13.16 -27.79
N LYS A 163 26.92 -12.14 -26.96
CA LYS A 163 27.87 -11.03 -26.74
C LYS A 163 29.22 -11.51 -26.20
N THR A 164 29.21 -12.50 -25.31
CA THR A 164 30.44 -13.11 -24.79
C THR A 164 31.20 -13.83 -25.92
N ASP A 165 30.49 -14.57 -26.76
CA ASP A 165 31.07 -15.31 -27.88
C ASP A 165 31.68 -14.42 -28.96
N GLN A 166 31.21 -13.18 -29.12
CA GLN A 166 31.82 -12.18 -30.04
C GLN A 166 33.30 -11.92 -29.75
N THR A 167 33.78 -12.17 -28.53
CA THR A 167 35.20 -12.05 -28.18
C THR A 167 36.08 -13.14 -28.78
N THR A 168 35.47 -14.23 -29.27
CA THR A 168 36.19 -15.42 -29.77
C THR A 168 35.80 -15.81 -31.21
N LYS A 169 34.60 -15.43 -31.68
CA LYS A 169 34.05 -15.80 -32.99
C LYS A 169 33.99 -14.58 -33.92
N ARG A 170 34.81 -14.60 -34.98
CA ARG A 170 34.97 -13.47 -35.92
C ARG A 170 33.73 -13.17 -36.76
N ASP A 171 32.91 -14.18 -37.03
CA ASP A 171 31.64 -14.02 -37.75
C ASP A 171 30.56 -13.33 -36.92
N LEU A 172 30.65 -13.38 -35.59
CA LEU A 172 29.73 -12.64 -34.72
C LEU A 172 30.23 -11.23 -34.40
N GLU A 173 31.53 -10.94 -34.53
CA GLU A 173 32.15 -9.63 -34.22
C GLU A 173 31.57 -8.48 -35.05
N SER A 174 31.07 -8.76 -36.27
CA SER A 174 30.47 -7.76 -37.16
C SER A 174 28.99 -7.47 -36.87
N ILE A 175 28.37 -8.17 -35.90
CA ILE A 175 26.96 -8.04 -35.58
C ILE A 175 26.77 -7.17 -34.33
N ASN A 176 26.05 -6.06 -34.46
CA ASN A 176 25.74 -5.18 -33.34
C ASN A 176 24.26 -5.18 -33.06
N PHE A 177 23.88 -4.94 -31.81
CA PHE A 177 22.49 -4.80 -31.42
C PHE A 177 22.18 -3.37 -30.97
N CYS A 178 21.03 -2.87 -31.38
CA CYS A 178 20.40 -1.68 -30.82
C CYS A 178 19.05 -2.07 -30.21
N PHE A 179 18.92 -1.95 -28.91
CA PHE A 179 17.70 -2.25 -28.17
C PHE A 179 16.94 -0.95 -27.90
N ILE A 180 15.68 -0.88 -28.33
CA ILE A 180 14.83 0.30 -28.16
C ILE A 180 13.69 -0.04 -27.19
N GLY A 181 13.55 0.74 -26.11
CA GLY A 181 12.53 0.51 -25.10
C GLY A 181 12.19 1.74 -24.25
N LEU A 182 11.24 1.58 -23.33
CA LEU A 182 10.98 2.51 -22.23
C LEU A 182 12.11 2.48 -21.21
N GLN A 183 12.69 1.29 -20.98
CA GLN A 183 13.82 1.08 -20.10
C GLN A 183 14.93 0.32 -20.82
N ARG A 184 16.12 0.37 -20.22
CA ARG A 184 17.29 -0.43 -20.60
C ARG A 184 16.97 -1.94 -20.54
N ILE A 185 17.41 -2.72 -21.54
CA ILE A 185 17.13 -4.17 -21.58
C ILE A 185 17.64 -4.90 -20.34
N SER A 186 18.73 -4.41 -19.75
CA SER A 186 19.30 -4.87 -18.48
C SER A 186 18.37 -4.61 -17.27
N ALA A 187 17.58 -3.53 -17.29
CA ALA A 187 16.62 -3.17 -16.26
C ALA A 187 15.25 -3.85 -16.44
N VAL A 188 14.93 -4.30 -17.65
CA VAL A 188 13.68 -5.00 -17.99
C VAL A 188 13.56 -6.34 -17.25
N ILE A 189 14.67 -6.93 -16.78
CA ILE A 189 14.71 -8.28 -16.16
C ILE A 189 15.03 -8.27 -14.65
N SER A 190 15.74 -7.27 -14.14
CA SER A 190 16.07 -7.18 -12.71
C SER A 190 14.85 -7.11 -11.78
N ALA A 191 13.66 -6.82 -12.33
CA ALA A 191 12.38 -6.88 -11.63
C ALA A 191 11.99 -8.27 -11.07
N ARG A 192 12.70 -9.35 -11.45
CA ARG A 192 12.52 -10.72 -10.94
C ARG A 192 13.70 -11.27 -10.13
N GLY A 193 14.65 -10.42 -9.73
CA GLY A 193 15.75 -10.79 -8.82
C GLY A 193 17.01 -11.38 -9.49
N GLY A 194 17.15 -11.27 -10.81
CA GLY A 194 18.37 -11.65 -11.54
C GLY A 194 19.48 -10.57 -11.49
N ALA A 195 20.74 -10.98 -11.60
CA ALA A 195 21.89 -10.07 -11.65
C ALA A 195 21.89 -9.21 -12.93
N SER A 196 22.03 -7.89 -12.79
CA SER A 196 22.08 -6.96 -13.93
C SER A 196 23.50 -6.85 -14.49
N SER A 197 23.73 -7.34 -15.70
CA SER A 197 24.89 -6.93 -16.50
C SER A 197 24.42 -6.08 -17.67
N GLN A 198 25.08 -4.94 -17.87
CA GLN A 198 24.80 -4.00 -18.95
C GLN A 198 25.14 -4.67 -20.30
N LEU A 199 24.17 -4.73 -21.22
CA LEU A 199 24.31 -5.37 -22.53
C LEU A 199 24.83 -4.41 -23.59
N GLY A 200 24.69 -3.10 -23.42
CA GLY A 200 25.19 -2.09 -24.34
C GLY A 200 25.39 -0.72 -23.71
N GLU A 201 25.97 0.19 -24.47
CA GLU A 201 26.10 1.60 -24.08
C GLU A 201 24.73 2.26 -24.02
N ALA A 202 24.46 2.94 -22.91
CA ALA A 202 23.15 3.51 -22.65
C ALA A 202 23.01 4.90 -23.26
N ILE A 203 21.95 5.10 -24.05
CA ILE A 203 21.59 6.39 -24.64
C ILE A 203 20.17 6.73 -24.21
N ASP A 204 20.03 7.74 -23.35
CA ASP A 204 18.75 8.19 -22.84
C ASP A 204 18.24 9.39 -23.66
N MET A 205 17.10 9.23 -24.32
CA MET A 205 16.56 10.26 -25.22
C MET A 205 15.99 11.46 -24.44
N SER A 206 16.37 12.67 -24.86
CA SER A 206 15.82 13.92 -24.36
C SER A 206 14.70 14.48 -25.26
N ASP A 207 13.94 15.41 -24.69
CA ASP A 207 13.07 16.31 -25.47
C ASP A 207 13.89 17.17 -26.44
N PHE A 208 13.21 17.85 -27.37
CA PHE A 208 13.85 18.86 -28.20
C PHE A 208 14.32 20.04 -27.35
N SER A 209 15.55 20.48 -27.59
CA SER A 209 16.11 21.67 -26.97
C SER A 209 15.58 22.94 -27.62
N VAL A 210 15.48 24.02 -26.85
CA VAL A 210 15.02 25.33 -27.33
C VAL A 210 16.21 26.16 -27.81
N ASP A 211 17.12 25.54 -28.55
CA ASP A 211 18.27 26.19 -29.17
C ASP A 211 17.95 26.64 -30.61
N SER A 212 18.82 27.47 -31.18
CA SER A 212 18.62 28.01 -32.53
C SER A 212 18.53 26.91 -33.60
N ARG A 213 19.31 25.83 -33.50
CA ARG A 213 19.30 24.75 -34.50
C ARG A 213 17.96 24.04 -34.52
N SER A 214 17.46 23.62 -33.35
CA SER A 214 16.17 22.94 -33.25
C SER A 214 15.01 23.83 -33.73
N VAL A 215 15.09 25.13 -33.43
CA VAL A 215 14.10 26.12 -33.89
C VAL A 215 14.13 26.28 -35.41
N GLU A 216 15.32 26.41 -36.00
CA GLU A 216 15.52 26.52 -37.45
C GLU A 216 15.03 25.28 -38.20
N GLU A 217 15.42 24.08 -37.75
CA GLU A 217 15.03 22.80 -38.36
C GLU A 217 13.50 22.61 -38.34
N LEU A 218 12.84 22.95 -37.23
CA LEU A 218 11.38 22.91 -37.15
C LEU A 218 10.72 23.99 -38.01
N ALA A 219 11.31 25.19 -38.12
CA ALA A 219 10.77 26.29 -38.91
C ALA A 219 10.75 26.00 -40.43
N GLU A 220 11.58 25.07 -40.92
CA GLU A 220 11.59 24.65 -42.33
C GLU A 220 10.26 24.02 -42.78
N GLY A 221 9.51 23.40 -41.87
CA GLY A 221 8.21 22.79 -42.17
C GLY A 221 7.05 23.80 -42.28
N LEU A 222 7.26 25.04 -41.86
CA LEU A 222 6.28 26.13 -41.97
C LEU A 222 6.32 26.78 -43.37
N ASP A 223 5.19 27.36 -43.81
CA ASP A 223 5.15 28.11 -45.07
C ASP A 223 6.19 29.23 -45.07
N SER A 224 7.06 29.25 -46.09
CA SER A 224 8.13 30.24 -46.22
C SER A 224 7.65 31.69 -46.31
N LYS A 225 6.35 31.92 -46.54
CA LYS A 225 5.71 33.24 -46.51
C LYS A 225 5.51 33.80 -45.10
N ILE A 226 5.57 32.97 -44.08
CA ILE A 226 5.45 33.38 -42.68
C ILE A 226 6.78 34.08 -42.29
N ARG A 227 6.70 35.32 -41.80
CA ARG A 227 7.90 36.11 -41.43
C ARG A 227 8.46 35.70 -40.06
N GLU A 228 7.59 35.35 -39.12
CA GLU A 228 7.92 35.07 -37.70
C GLU A 228 8.00 33.56 -37.43
N ARG A 229 8.57 32.77 -38.35
CA ARG A 229 8.57 31.29 -38.26
C ARG A 229 9.27 30.77 -37.01
N GLU A 230 10.41 31.34 -36.65
CA GLU A 230 11.16 30.94 -35.46
C GLU A 230 10.39 31.29 -34.18
N GLU A 231 9.74 32.45 -34.14
CA GLU A 231 8.95 32.89 -32.98
C GLU A 231 7.73 31.99 -32.77
N ILE A 232 7.07 31.59 -33.86
CA ILE A 232 6.01 30.58 -33.81
C ILE A 232 6.52 29.27 -33.20
N VAL A 233 7.70 28.79 -33.61
CA VAL A 233 8.28 27.56 -33.05
C VAL A 233 8.64 27.73 -31.56
N ARG A 234 9.19 28.89 -31.15
CA ARG A 234 9.44 29.20 -29.74
C ARG A 234 8.16 29.23 -28.92
N ARG A 235 7.08 29.79 -29.47
CA ARG A 235 5.76 29.79 -28.84
C ARG A 235 5.16 28.38 -28.74
N VAL A 236 5.38 27.53 -29.74
CA VAL A 236 5.04 26.10 -29.64
C VAL A 236 5.85 25.44 -28.52
N PHE A 237 7.16 25.69 -28.43
CA PHE A 237 7.98 25.13 -27.35
C PHE A 237 7.55 25.57 -25.95
N TYR A 238 7.05 26.80 -25.78
CA TYR A 238 6.45 27.24 -24.53
C TYR A 238 5.30 26.31 -24.08
N TYR A 239 4.41 25.95 -25.01
CA TYR A 239 3.28 25.08 -24.72
C TYR A 239 3.66 23.60 -24.58
N THR A 240 4.59 23.11 -25.40
CA THR A 240 4.92 21.67 -25.45
C THR A 240 6.09 21.28 -24.55
N GLY A 241 6.86 22.25 -24.07
CA GLY A 241 8.10 22.03 -23.35
C GLY A 241 9.19 21.32 -24.18
N GLY A 242 9.06 21.28 -25.51
CA GLY A 242 9.97 20.52 -26.38
C GLY A 242 9.62 19.03 -26.54
N GLN A 243 8.50 18.58 -25.98
CA GLN A 243 8.10 17.16 -26.10
C GLN A 243 7.92 16.80 -27.60
N PRO A 244 8.63 15.79 -28.14
CA PRO A 244 8.74 15.62 -29.59
C PRO A 244 7.40 15.39 -30.31
N LEU A 245 6.58 14.44 -29.86
CA LEU A 245 5.31 14.12 -30.50
C LEU A 245 4.32 15.29 -30.44
N LEU A 246 4.22 15.98 -29.31
CA LEU A 246 3.33 17.10 -29.10
C LEU A 246 3.76 18.31 -29.92
N THR A 247 5.07 18.58 -29.98
CA THR A 247 5.65 19.65 -30.81
C THR A 247 5.34 19.41 -32.28
N MET A 248 5.59 18.20 -32.76
CA MET A 248 5.26 17.82 -34.15
C MET A 248 3.76 17.84 -34.41
N GLN A 249 2.94 17.39 -33.46
CA GLN A 249 1.48 17.39 -33.58
C GLN A 249 0.95 18.82 -33.68
N MET A 250 1.39 19.71 -32.80
CA MET A 250 1.00 21.12 -32.82
C MET A 250 1.41 21.76 -34.15
N LEU A 251 2.66 21.62 -34.58
CA LEU A 251 3.13 22.14 -35.87
C LEU A 251 2.43 21.52 -37.09
N SER A 252 1.94 20.28 -36.97
CA SER A 252 1.20 19.60 -38.03
C SER A 252 -0.26 20.03 -38.17
N ASP A 253 -0.86 20.60 -37.10
CA ASP A 253 -2.28 20.95 -37.06
C ASP A 253 -2.62 21.89 -38.22
N ALA A 254 -3.71 21.59 -38.93
CA ALA A 254 -4.16 22.37 -40.07
C ALA A 254 -4.46 23.83 -39.69
N THR A 255 -4.85 24.11 -38.45
CA THR A 255 -4.98 25.48 -37.93
C THR A 255 -3.65 26.20 -37.84
N ILE A 256 -2.56 25.49 -37.54
CA ILE A 256 -1.21 26.05 -37.48
C ILE A 256 -0.64 26.36 -38.87
N ARG A 257 -1.06 25.63 -39.90
CA ARG A 257 -0.71 25.98 -41.29
C ARG A 257 -1.34 27.27 -41.81
N SER A 258 -2.34 27.82 -41.08
CA SER A 258 -2.93 29.13 -41.33
C SER A 258 -2.48 30.24 -40.36
N VAL A 259 -1.63 29.91 -39.38
CA VAL A 259 -1.07 30.84 -38.39
C VAL A 259 -0.26 31.93 -39.08
N ARG A 260 -0.41 33.16 -38.58
CA ARG A 260 0.41 34.32 -39.00
C ARG A 260 1.10 35.01 -37.82
N SER A 261 0.78 34.65 -36.58
CA SER A 261 1.27 35.29 -35.36
C SER A 261 1.30 34.33 -34.15
N GLU A 262 1.97 34.71 -33.07
CA GLU A 262 1.93 33.98 -31.79
C GLU A 262 0.52 33.78 -31.22
N SER A 263 -0.37 34.77 -31.40
CA SER A 263 -1.74 34.70 -30.88
C SER A 263 -2.56 33.55 -31.48
N ASP A 264 -2.22 33.13 -32.71
CA ASP A 264 -2.86 31.98 -33.36
C ASP A 264 -2.40 30.66 -32.72
N ILE A 265 -1.17 30.61 -32.17
CA ILE A 265 -0.64 29.46 -31.42
C ILE A 265 -1.34 29.33 -30.08
N ASP A 266 -1.61 30.44 -29.39
CA ASP A 266 -2.40 30.47 -28.15
C ASP A 266 -3.82 29.94 -28.40
N ALA A 267 -4.44 30.34 -29.51
CA ALA A 267 -5.76 29.84 -29.91
C ALA A 267 -5.74 28.34 -30.25
N ALA A 268 -4.70 27.85 -30.93
CA ALA A 268 -4.52 26.43 -31.21
C ALA A 268 -4.33 25.61 -29.93
N ALA A 269 -3.53 26.09 -28.98
CA ALA A 269 -3.35 25.46 -27.66
C ALA A 269 -4.68 25.39 -26.89
N ALA A 270 -5.44 26.48 -26.85
CA ALA A 270 -6.75 26.53 -26.21
C ALA A 270 -7.75 25.54 -26.85
N LYS A 271 -7.72 25.42 -28.18
CA LYS A 271 -8.53 24.44 -28.93
C LYS A 271 -8.15 23.01 -28.55
N MET A 272 -6.85 22.68 -28.53
CA MET A 272 -6.35 21.35 -28.12
C MET A 272 -6.80 20.98 -26.70
N LEU A 273 -6.74 21.92 -25.75
CA LEU A 273 -7.23 21.70 -24.38
C LEU A 273 -8.74 21.45 -24.34
N LYS A 274 -9.52 22.21 -25.13
CA LYS A 274 -10.98 22.04 -25.22
C LYS A 274 -11.36 20.70 -25.83
N GLU A 275 -10.67 20.26 -26.88
CA GLU A 275 -10.87 18.96 -27.51
C GLU A 275 -10.55 17.83 -26.53
N ALA A 276 -9.41 17.92 -25.84
CA ALA A 276 -9.02 16.94 -24.84
C ALA A 276 -10.02 16.86 -23.67
N ALA A 277 -10.57 18.00 -23.21
CA ALA A 277 -11.60 18.04 -22.16
C ALA A 277 -12.95 17.44 -22.61
N SER A 278 -13.26 17.48 -23.92
CA SER A 278 -14.50 16.94 -24.48
C SER A 278 -14.49 15.42 -24.73
N GLY A 279 -13.40 14.73 -24.34
CA GLY A 279 -13.22 13.29 -24.59
C GLY A 279 -12.70 12.95 -25.99
N SER A 280 -12.43 13.97 -26.82
CA SER A 280 -11.65 13.83 -28.06
C SER A 280 -10.17 13.82 -27.68
N THR A 281 -9.72 12.78 -27.00
CA THR A 281 -8.43 12.80 -26.33
C THR A 281 -7.29 12.86 -27.32
N ILE A 282 -6.40 13.84 -27.16
CA ILE A 282 -5.09 13.89 -27.82
C ILE A 282 -4.39 12.55 -27.57
N HIS A 283 -4.01 11.83 -28.63
CA HIS A 283 -3.49 10.47 -28.53
C HIS A 283 -2.33 10.34 -27.53
N LEU A 284 -1.43 11.33 -27.50
CA LEU A 284 -0.36 11.44 -26.52
C LEU A 284 -0.86 11.48 -25.07
N PHE A 285 -1.90 12.25 -24.77
CA PHE A 285 -2.42 12.35 -23.40
C PHE A 285 -3.05 11.02 -22.96
N THR A 286 -3.75 10.34 -23.86
CA THR A 286 -4.25 8.97 -23.63
C THR A 286 -3.10 8.00 -23.39
N GLN A 287 -2.00 8.10 -24.14
CA GLN A 287 -0.83 7.26 -23.96
C GLN A 287 -0.15 7.52 -22.61
N ILE A 288 0.07 8.77 -22.22
CA ILE A 288 0.60 9.15 -20.90
C ILE A 288 -0.26 8.54 -19.80
N GLN A 289 -1.58 8.73 -19.89
CA GLN A 289 -2.52 8.20 -18.90
C GLN A 289 -2.49 6.66 -18.87
N ASN A 290 -2.48 6.01 -20.03
CA ASN A 290 -2.37 4.56 -20.13
C ASN A 290 -1.04 4.03 -19.58
N VAL A 291 0.08 4.75 -19.72
CA VAL A 291 1.35 4.33 -19.11
C VAL A 291 1.21 4.40 -17.59
N ILE A 292 0.65 5.48 -17.05
CA ILE A 292 0.41 5.63 -15.61
C ILE A 292 -0.56 4.56 -15.09
N GLU A 293 -1.63 4.25 -15.82
CA GLU A 293 -2.69 3.30 -15.42
C GLU A 293 -2.32 1.83 -15.69
N ARG A 294 -1.66 1.50 -16.81
CA ARG A 294 -1.30 0.11 -17.17
C ARG A 294 -0.04 -0.40 -16.48
N PHE A 295 0.88 0.48 -16.07
CA PHE A 295 2.01 0.07 -15.21
C PHE A 295 1.50 -0.58 -13.91
N TYR A 296 0.27 -0.24 -13.51
CA TYR A 296 -0.45 -0.88 -12.41
C TYR A 296 -1.21 -2.16 -12.83
N GLU A 297 -1.87 -2.18 -13.99
CA GLU A 297 -2.67 -3.34 -14.44
C GLU A 297 -1.83 -4.56 -14.86
N GLY A 298 -0.61 -4.37 -15.36
CA GLY A 298 0.26 -5.42 -15.91
C GLY A 298 1.05 -6.25 -14.89
N VAL A 299 0.96 -5.92 -13.60
CA VAL A 299 1.68 -6.64 -12.53
C VAL A 299 0.74 -7.69 -11.91
N PRO A 300 1.08 -8.99 -11.98
CA PRO A 300 0.30 -10.07 -11.35
C PRO A 300 0.03 -9.75 -9.87
N LEU A 301 -1.17 -10.03 -9.37
CA LEU A 301 -1.58 -9.65 -8.01
C LEU A 301 -0.60 -10.13 -6.91
N ALA A 302 0.03 -11.29 -7.12
CA ALA A 302 1.02 -11.88 -6.20
C ALA A 302 2.44 -11.28 -6.32
N GLN A 303 2.70 -10.44 -7.33
CA GLN A 303 3.96 -9.74 -7.57
C GLN A 303 3.81 -8.22 -7.47
N ARG A 304 2.60 -7.73 -7.14
CA ARG A 304 2.39 -6.35 -6.71
C ARG A 304 3.02 -6.22 -5.33
N THR A 305 4.28 -5.85 -5.29
CA THR A 305 4.93 -5.37 -4.07
C THR A 305 4.33 -4.02 -3.70
N ASP A 306 4.27 -3.68 -2.41
CA ASP A 306 3.62 -2.46 -1.89
C ASP A 306 4.24 -1.14 -2.41
N GLU A 307 5.33 -1.22 -3.18
CA GLU A 307 6.16 -0.09 -3.62
C GLU A 307 5.72 0.59 -4.95
N ILE A 308 4.75 0.03 -5.71
CA ILE A 308 4.21 0.65 -6.95
C ILE A 308 2.69 0.85 -6.83
N ASN A 309 2.31 1.73 -5.91
CA ASN A 309 0.92 2.13 -5.65
C ASN A 309 0.53 3.34 -6.54
N PRO A 310 -0.58 3.31 -7.29
CA PRO A 310 -1.08 4.47 -8.06
C PRO A 310 -1.24 5.73 -7.21
N ILE A 311 -1.58 5.58 -5.93
CA ILE A 311 -1.66 6.67 -4.95
C ILE A 311 -0.32 7.40 -4.86
N ASN A 312 0.79 6.67 -4.78
CA ASN A 312 2.14 7.25 -4.70
C ASN A 312 2.51 7.99 -5.99
N ILE A 313 2.09 7.49 -7.16
CA ILE A 313 2.33 8.16 -8.45
C ILE A 313 1.59 9.50 -8.49
N TYR A 314 0.29 9.51 -8.15
CA TYR A 314 -0.52 10.73 -8.16
C TYR A 314 -0.12 11.71 -7.04
N ASN A 315 0.26 11.22 -5.85
CA ASN A 315 0.78 12.07 -4.78
C ASN A 315 2.15 12.67 -5.13
N THR A 316 3.06 11.89 -5.74
CA THR A 316 4.34 12.41 -6.26
C THR A 316 4.06 13.53 -7.27
N TYR A 317 3.09 13.34 -8.15
CA TYR A 317 2.71 14.35 -9.13
C TYR A 317 2.08 15.60 -8.49
N LEU A 318 1.20 15.44 -7.49
CA LEU A 318 0.64 16.55 -6.73
C LEU A 318 1.70 17.35 -5.98
N ASN A 319 2.71 16.70 -5.40
CA ASN A 319 3.84 17.38 -4.76
C ASN A 319 4.65 18.23 -5.74
N LEU A 320 4.81 17.77 -7.00
CA LEU A 320 5.43 18.56 -8.07
C LEU A 320 4.57 19.77 -8.44
N ILE A 321 3.24 19.62 -8.50
CA ILE A 321 2.29 20.72 -8.70
C ILE A 321 2.31 21.70 -7.52
N ASP A 322 2.58 21.25 -6.30
CA ASP A 322 2.56 22.10 -5.11
C ASP A 322 3.95 22.68 -4.76
N GLY A 323 4.99 22.40 -5.57
CA GLY A 323 6.34 22.92 -5.36
C GLY A 323 7.05 22.39 -4.10
N ILE A 324 6.66 21.21 -3.62
CA ILE A 324 7.17 20.62 -2.37
C ILE A 324 8.56 20.00 -2.61
N ARG A 325 9.56 20.53 -1.91
CA ARG A 325 11.02 20.25 -2.06
C ARG A 325 11.52 18.83 -1.74
N SER A 326 10.64 17.84 -1.58
CA SER A 326 11.07 16.47 -1.23
C SER A 326 11.62 15.65 -2.41
N ALA A 327 11.79 16.25 -3.58
CA ALA A 327 12.22 15.54 -4.80
C ALA A 327 13.72 15.18 -4.85
N ARG A 328 14.51 15.46 -3.80
CA ARG A 328 15.90 14.99 -3.71
C ARG A 328 16.03 13.48 -3.40
N SER A 329 14.94 12.81 -3.05
CA SER A 329 14.84 11.36 -3.10
C SER A 329 13.36 11.01 -3.24
N PRO A 330 12.81 11.01 -4.46
CA PRO A 330 11.47 10.49 -4.67
C PRO A 330 11.47 9.03 -4.24
N ASP A 331 10.35 8.50 -3.74
CA ASP A 331 10.12 7.06 -3.80
C ASP A 331 10.52 6.60 -5.20
N ALA A 332 11.61 5.83 -5.30
CA ALA A 332 12.41 5.71 -6.51
C ALA A 332 11.61 5.18 -7.72
N ARG A 333 10.39 4.69 -7.49
CA ARG A 333 9.49 4.11 -8.48
C ARG A 333 8.35 5.04 -8.93
N GLY A 334 7.79 5.91 -8.07
CA GLY A 334 6.70 6.84 -8.46
C GLY A 334 7.19 7.90 -9.45
N ALA A 335 8.33 8.53 -9.13
CA ALA A 335 9.07 9.39 -10.04
C ALA A 335 9.46 8.68 -11.35
N LYS A 336 9.88 7.42 -11.26
CA LYS A 336 10.23 6.60 -12.43
C LYS A 336 9.02 6.41 -13.34
N VAL A 337 7.83 6.10 -12.81
CA VAL A 337 6.62 5.98 -13.65
C VAL A 337 6.26 7.31 -14.31
N LEU A 338 6.35 8.43 -13.59
CA LEU A 338 6.10 9.75 -14.16
C LEU A 338 7.10 10.09 -15.29
N LEU A 339 8.38 9.79 -15.11
CA LEU A 339 9.42 9.94 -16.14
C LEU A 339 9.13 9.05 -17.37
N LEU A 340 8.80 7.78 -17.14
CA LEU A 340 8.48 6.82 -18.20
C LEU A 340 7.20 7.18 -18.96
N SER A 341 6.23 7.80 -18.30
CA SER A 341 5.02 8.32 -18.94
C SER A 341 5.33 9.46 -19.91
N GLY A 342 6.44 10.19 -19.69
CA GLY A 342 6.81 11.37 -20.46
C GLY A 342 6.12 12.67 -20.01
N LEU A 343 5.35 12.64 -18.91
CA LEU A 343 4.67 13.80 -18.33
C LEU A 343 5.64 14.78 -17.66
N VAL A 344 6.71 14.26 -17.06
CA VAL A 344 7.76 15.02 -16.39
C VAL A 344 9.12 14.73 -17.00
N ARG A 345 10.11 15.60 -16.74
CA ARG A 345 11.53 15.37 -17.02
C ARG A 345 12.39 15.80 -15.82
N GLN A 346 13.66 15.43 -15.83
CA GLN A 346 14.64 16.02 -14.93
C GLN A 346 15.10 17.38 -15.48
N ALA A 347 15.21 18.36 -14.58
CA ALA A 347 15.78 19.67 -14.89
C ALA A 347 17.28 19.53 -15.19
N LEU A 348 17.75 20.17 -16.26
CA LEU A 348 19.16 20.13 -16.66
C LEU A 348 20.01 21.21 -15.99
N GLU A 349 19.37 22.29 -15.53
CA GLU A 349 19.99 23.45 -14.90
C GLU A 349 19.05 24.05 -13.85
N ASP A 350 19.62 24.81 -12.92
CA ASP A 350 18.87 25.54 -11.91
C ASP A 350 18.03 26.65 -12.55
N LYS A 351 16.72 26.66 -12.28
CA LYS A 351 15.81 27.69 -12.82
C LYS A 351 14.61 27.93 -11.92
N GLU A 352 13.94 29.08 -12.12
CA GLU A 352 12.69 29.41 -11.44
C GLU A 352 11.51 29.16 -12.39
N VAL A 353 10.51 28.44 -11.89
CA VAL A 353 9.29 28.12 -12.64
C VAL A 353 8.08 28.48 -11.79
N GLU A 354 7.08 29.10 -12.42
CA GLU A 354 5.80 29.36 -11.78
C GLU A 354 4.95 28.09 -11.73
N ILE A 355 4.55 27.70 -10.52
CA ILE A 355 3.68 26.55 -10.26
C ILE A 355 2.51 27.05 -9.39
N ASN A 356 1.27 26.89 -9.87
CA ASN A 356 0.05 27.39 -9.20
C ASN A 356 0.10 28.88 -8.80
N GLY A 357 0.74 29.74 -9.60
CA GLY A 357 0.84 31.17 -9.29
C GLY A 357 1.97 31.55 -8.31
N GLN A 358 2.85 30.60 -7.97
CA GLN A 358 4.00 30.83 -7.08
C GLN A 358 5.32 30.51 -7.78
N LEU A 359 6.29 31.42 -7.67
CA LEU A 359 7.65 31.19 -8.18
C LEU A 359 8.36 30.15 -7.30
N THR A 360 8.73 29.02 -7.92
CA THR A 360 9.41 27.90 -7.28
C THR A 360 10.77 27.70 -7.93
N LYS A 361 11.84 27.64 -7.13
CA LYS A 361 13.19 27.31 -7.61
C LYS A 361 13.31 25.80 -7.77
N ILE A 362 13.63 25.35 -8.98
CA ILE A 362 13.91 23.95 -9.34
C ILE A 362 15.42 23.81 -9.55
N GLU A 363 16.04 22.85 -8.87
CA GLU A 363 17.47 22.58 -8.98
C GLU A 363 17.75 21.55 -10.09
N ALA A 364 18.96 21.57 -10.65
CA ALA A 364 19.40 20.57 -11.60
C ALA A 364 19.25 19.15 -11.02
N GLY A 365 18.61 18.24 -11.77
CA GLY A 365 18.28 16.88 -11.37
C GLY A 365 16.90 16.68 -10.74
N GLU A 366 16.21 17.75 -10.31
CA GLU A 366 14.82 17.65 -9.81
C GLU A 366 13.81 17.45 -10.95
N LEU A 367 12.64 16.88 -10.63
CA LEU A 367 11.59 16.67 -11.62
C LEU A 367 10.81 17.95 -11.91
N GLU A 368 10.48 18.16 -13.19
CA GLU A 368 9.58 19.23 -13.63
C GLU A 368 8.52 18.73 -14.63
N ILE A 369 7.34 19.35 -14.58
CA ILE A 369 6.24 19.10 -15.52
C ILE A 369 6.55 19.79 -16.84
N LYS A 370 6.44 19.07 -17.98
CA LYS A 370 6.85 19.63 -19.28
C LYS A 370 5.78 20.56 -19.87
N GLY A 371 6.14 21.80 -20.16
CA GLY A 371 5.33 22.72 -20.96
C GLY A 371 3.98 23.10 -20.35
N GLU A 372 3.36 24.14 -20.88
CA GLU A 372 2.09 24.66 -20.34
C GLU A 372 0.88 23.80 -20.70
N LEU A 373 0.89 23.08 -21.83
CA LEU A 373 -0.23 22.19 -22.20
C LEU A 373 -0.38 21.02 -21.23
N PHE A 374 0.73 20.42 -20.77
CA PHE A 374 0.62 19.35 -19.78
C PHE A 374 0.18 19.91 -18.42
N LYS A 375 0.72 21.05 -17.97
CA LYS A 375 0.28 21.68 -16.72
C LYS A 375 -1.22 22.02 -16.75
N ALA A 376 -1.72 22.49 -17.88
CA ALA A 376 -3.13 22.84 -18.05
C ALA A 376 -4.06 21.62 -18.09
N TYR A 377 -3.67 20.54 -18.79
CA TYR A 377 -4.48 19.33 -18.91
C TYR A 377 -4.34 18.38 -17.72
N PHE A 378 -3.10 18.00 -17.38
CA PHE A 378 -2.76 17.20 -16.20
C PHE A 378 -2.68 18.10 -14.96
N ASN A 379 -3.68 18.94 -14.78
CA ASN A 379 -3.71 19.86 -13.66
C ASN A 379 -4.06 19.14 -12.35
N ARG A 380 -4.10 19.91 -11.26
CA ARG A 380 -4.49 19.42 -9.93
C ARG A 380 -5.84 18.71 -9.94
N GLN A 381 -6.85 19.24 -10.64
CA GLN A 381 -8.18 18.64 -10.73
C GLN A 381 -8.15 17.26 -11.39
N TRP A 382 -7.35 17.09 -12.45
CA TRP A 382 -7.12 15.77 -13.08
C TRP A 382 -6.48 14.79 -12.09
N ALA A 383 -5.40 15.19 -11.43
CA ALA A 383 -4.68 14.34 -10.48
C ALA A 383 -5.57 13.95 -9.29
N ASP A 384 -6.30 14.92 -8.73
CA ASP A 384 -7.26 14.72 -7.64
C ASP A 384 -8.42 13.80 -8.04
N SER A 385 -8.93 13.95 -9.27
CA SER A 385 -9.98 13.08 -9.82
C SER A 385 -9.49 11.65 -9.98
N ARG A 386 -8.28 11.45 -10.51
CA ARG A 386 -7.68 10.13 -10.69
C ARG A 386 -7.36 9.49 -9.36
N LEU A 387 -6.75 10.23 -8.45
CA LEU A 387 -6.50 9.80 -7.08
C LEU A 387 -7.81 9.34 -6.43
N SER A 388 -8.90 10.11 -6.55
CA SER A 388 -10.22 9.74 -6.01
C SER A 388 -10.88 8.53 -6.68
N SER A 389 -10.51 8.21 -7.92
CA SER A 389 -11.00 7.04 -8.64
C SER A 389 -10.25 5.76 -8.31
N VAL A 390 -8.98 5.86 -7.91
CA VAL A 390 -8.13 4.71 -7.57
C VAL A 390 -8.09 4.44 -6.06
N THR A 391 -8.28 5.47 -5.25
CA THR A 391 -8.62 5.28 -3.84
C THR A 391 -10.07 4.85 -3.72
N ARG A 392 -10.35 3.78 -2.97
CA ARG A 392 -11.73 3.53 -2.53
C ARG A 392 -12.27 4.84 -1.93
N PRO A 393 -13.55 5.22 -2.15
CA PRO A 393 -14.15 6.48 -1.67
C PRO A 393 -14.01 6.74 -0.15
N GLN A 394 -13.51 5.76 0.60
CA GLN A 394 -13.24 5.82 2.03
C GLN A 394 -11.83 6.34 2.37
N LEU A 395 -10.80 6.22 1.51
CA LEU A 395 -9.43 6.66 1.83
C LEU A 395 -9.19 8.18 1.62
N VAL A 396 -9.81 8.81 0.61
CA VAL A 396 -9.53 10.24 0.30
C VAL A 396 -10.26 11.22 1.23
N ARG A 397 -11.28 10.77 1.97
CA ARG A 397 -11.87 11.61 3.01
C ARG A 397 -10.99 11.74 4.26
N SER A 398 -9.95 10.94 4.45
CA SER A 398 -9.03 11.08 5.61
C SER A 398 -7.79 11.93 5.31
N LEU A 399 -7.45 12.14 4.03
CA LEU A 399 -6.33 12.98 3.59
C LEU A 399 -6.73 14.42 3.22
N ARG A 400 -8.03 14.73 3.19
CA ARG A 400 -8.56 16.05 2.78
C ARG A 400 -9.11 16.92 3.91
N SER A 401 -8.87 16.58 5.17
CA SER A 401 -9.17 17.50 6.27
C SER A 401 -7.93 18.30 6.62
N SER A 402 -7.89 19.55 6.12
CA SER A 402 -7.01 20.66 6.49
C SER A 402 -5.50 20.44 6.33
N GLY A 403 -4.75 21.49 6.04
CA GLY A 403 -3.28 21.50 6.20
C GLY A 403 -2.85 21.40 7.67
N GLU A 404 -3.57 20.61 8.48
CA GLU A 404 -3.36 20.40 9.89
C GLU A 404 -2.70 19.02 10.10
N ARG A 405 -1.64 19.01 10.90
CA ARG A 405 -0.97 17.77 11.31
C ARG A 405 -1.99 16.86 12.00
N LYS A 406 -1.99 15.57 11.62
CA LYS A 406 -2.73 14.53 12.34
C LYS A 406 -2.24 14.46 13.78
N ARG A 407 -3.11 14.16 14.75
CA ARG A 407 -2.75 14.19 16.18
C ARG A 407 -3.10 12.90 16.88
N ILE A 408 -2.14 12.35 17.62
CA ILE A 408 -2.33 11.16 18.47
C ILE A 408 -2.01 11.53 19.92
N CYS A 409 -2.85 11.10 20.85
CA CYS A 409 -2.53 11.17 22.28
C CYS A 409 -2.05 9.80 22.78
N VAL A 410 -0.81 9.73 23.26
CA VAL A 410 -0.21 8.54 23.86
C VAL A 410 -0.32 8.64 25.38
N LEU A 411 -1.19 7.82 25.96
CA LEU A 411 -1.33 7.67 27.41
C LEU A 411 -0.38 6.58 27.89
N ASN A 412 0.60 6.95 28.71
CA ASN A 412 1.42 5.95 29.40
C ASN A 412 0.78 5.62 30.75
N THR A 413 0.52 4.33 30.96
CA THR A 413 -0.01 3.77 32.22
C THR A 413 1.01 2.86 32.92
N GLY A 414 2.20 2.68 32.34
CA GLY A 414 3.26 1.80 32.85
C GLY A 414 3.46 0.53 32.02
N GLY A 415 3.80 -0.57 32.69
CA GLY A 415 4.21 -1.82 32.05
C GLY A 415 5.57 -1.75 31.35
N THR A 416 6.08 -2.89 30.88
CA THR A 416 7.42 -3.03 30.27
C THR A 416 7.69 -2.03 29.14
N ILE A 417 6.67 -1.73 28.32
CA ILE A 417 6.72 -0.73 27.25
C ILE A 417 6.95 0.69 27.80
N GLY A 418 6.40 0.99 28.97
CA GLY A 418 6.51 2.31 29.60
C GLY A 418 7.69 2.44 30.57
N MET A 419 8.63 1.49 30.60
CA MET A 419 9.79 1.50 31.49
C MET A 419 11.08 1.91 30.78
N VAL A 420 12.03 2.45 31.53
CA VAL A 420 13.32 2.94 31.05
C VAL A 420 14.45 2.33 31.86
N ARG A 421 15.55 1.95 31.20
CA ARG A 421 16.74 1.45 31.91
C ARG A 421 17.64 2.60 32.35
N ARG A 422 17.85 2.74 33.65
CA ARG A 422 18.73 3.75 34.26
C ARG A 422 19.64 3.11 35.30
N GLY A 423 20.95 3.21 35.10
CA GLY A 423 21.95 2.66 36.05
C GLY A 423 21.82 1.14 36.25
N GLY A 424 21.50 0.40 35.19
CA GLY A 424 21.30 -1.06 35.23
C GLY A 424 19.95 -1.53 35.75
N LYS A 425 19.09 -0.62 36.23
CA LYS A 425 17.73 -0.93 36.74
C LYS A 425 16.66 -0.51 35.73
N VAL A 426 15.57 -1.27 35.66
CA VAL A 426 14.36 -0.91 34.89
C VAL A 426 13.45 -0.11 35.82
N LEU A 427 13.15 1.13 35.45
CA LEU A 427 12.42 2.10 36.28
C LEU A 427 11.39 2.87 35.43
N PRO A 428 10.35 3.43 36.06
CA PRO A 428 9.51 4.46 35.44
C PRO A 428 10.32 5.64 34.84
N PRO A 429 9.89 6.19 33.69
CA PRO A 429 10.38 7.49 33.23
C PRO A 429 10.01 8.57 34.24
N LYS A 430 10.88 9.57 34.38
CA LYS A 430 10.71 10.74 35.26
C LYS A 430 9.62 11.68 34.75
N ASP A 431 9.50 11.79 33.43
CA ASP A 431 8.61 12.71 32.73
C ASP A 431 8.31 12.23 31.29
N GLU A 432 7.42 12.92 30.60
CA GLU A 432 6.99 12.62 29.22
C GLU A 432 8.16 12.71 28.24
N LYS A 433 9.16 13.53 28.58
CA LYS A 433 10.35 13.73 27.78
C LYS A 433 11.25 12.49 27.81
N GLU A 434 11.53 11.93 28.99
CA GLU A 434 12.31 10.69 29.12
C GLU A 434 11.60 9.53 28.41
N PHE A 435 10.26 9.45 28.45
CA PHE A 435 9.52 8.47 27.64
C PHE A 435 9.74 8.70 26.14
N ARG A 436 9.57 9.94 25.64
CA ARG A 436 9.78 10.25 24.22
C ARG A 436 11.19 9.95 23.75
N GLU A 437 12.20 10.25 24.56
CA GLU A 437 13.61 10.00 24.24
C GLU A 437 13.92 8.50 24.04
N ASN A 438 13.14 7.60 24.66
CA ASN A 438 13.23 6.16 24.43
C ASN A 438 12.52 5.69 23.16
N TYR A 439 11.80 6.57 22.46
CA TYR A 439 11.03 6.26 21.25
C TYR A 439 11.26 7.29 20.14
N PRO A 440 12.50 7.41 19.61
CA PRO A 440 12.84 8.37 18.56
C PRO A 440 12.03 8.19 17.27
N GLU A 441 11.41 7.03 17.04
CA GLU A 441 10.50 6.80 15.94
C GLU A 441 9.21 7.64 16.01
N LEU A 442 8.80 8.11 17.20
CA LEU A 442 7.66 9.02 17.31
C LEU A 442 7.97 10.36 16.62
N ASP A 443 9.24 10.78 16.60
CA ASP A 443 9.69 11.96 15.87
C ASP A 443 9.80 11.69 14.36
N LYS A 444 10.11 10.45 13.95
CA LYS A 444 10.07 10.03 12.54
C LYS A 444 8.65 10.05 11.99
N ILE A 445 7.68 9.53 12.75
CA ILE A 445 6.25 9.62 12.42
C ILE A 445 5.82 11.09 12.28
N ALA A 446 6.32 11.99 13.15
CA ALA A 446 6.02 13.42 13.04
C ALA A 446 6.60 14.10 11.80
N GLN A 447 7.74 13.64 11.29
CA GLN A 447 8.40 14.19 10.11
C GLN A 447 7.86 13.60 8.80
N VAL A 448 7.67 12.28 8.75
CA VAL A 448 7.30 11.54 7.53
C VAL A 448 5.78 11.53 7.33
N ASP A 449 5.01 11.26 8.39
CA ASP A 449 3.56 11.10 8.31
C ASP A 449 2.79 12.39 8.68
N LEU A 450 3.51 13.46 9.04
CA LEU A 450 2.94 14.71 9.54
C LEU A 450 2.02 14.51 10.76
N VAL A 451 2.39 13.57 11.65
CA VAL A 451 1.60 13.23 12.84
C VAL A 451 2.24 13.80 14.11
N GLN A 452 1.57 14.72 14.77
CA GLN A 452 1.95 15.17 16.10
C GLN A 452 1.50 14.16 17.16
N THR A 453 2.44 13.68 17.97
CA THR A 453 2.17 12.83 19.13
C THR A 453 2.25 13.68 20.38
N ASP A 454 1.22 13.66 21.23
CA ASP A 454 1.26 14.23 22.57
C ASP A 454 1.33 13.07 23.57
N ILE A 455 2.27 13.15 24.52
CA ILE A 455 2.47 12.09 25.53
C ILE A 455 1.91 12.60 26.85
N VAL A 456 1.16 11.74 27.54
CA VAL A 456 0.59 12.02 28.85
C VAL A 456 0.93 10.85 29.77
N HIS A 457 1.69 11.11 30.83
CA HIS A 457 1.85 10.14 31.91
C HIS A 457 0.62 10.18 32.80
N LEU A 458 -0.25 9.19 32.67
CA LEU A 458 -1.46 9.10 33.49
C LEU A 458 -1.13 8.53 34.87
N PHE A 459 -0.40 7.41 34.89
CA PHE A 459 0.21 6.79 36.06
C PHE A 459 1.28 5.80 35.59
N ASN A 460 2.02 5.17 36.50
CA ASN A 460 2.97 4.13 36.15
C ASN A 460 2.89 2.97 37.12
N GLU A 461 2.12 1.95 36.74
CA GLU A 461 1.91 0.76 37.55
C GLU A 461 2.32 -0.50 36.80
N ASP A 462 2.71 -1.52 37.55
CA ASP A 462 2.68 -2.88 37.05
C ASP A 462 1.21 -3.23 36.77
N SER A 463 0.94 -3.84 35.61
CA SER A 463 -0.43 -4.15 35.19
C SER A 463 -1.20 -5.02 36.20
N ILE A 464 -0.52 -5.78 37.05
CA ILE A 464 -1.19 -6.54 38.13
C ILE A 464 -1.78 -5.65 39.24
N ASN A 465 -1.27 -4.42 39.39
CA ASN A 465 -1.74 -3.40 40.33
C ASN A 465 -2.68 -2.37 39.66
N VAL A 466 -3.24 -2.70 38.48
CA VAL A 466 -4.24 -1.87 37.81
C VAL A 466 -5.64 -2.35 38.22
N TYR A 467 -6.41 -1.46 38.83
CA TYR A 467 -7.71 -1.74 39.44
C TYR A 467 -8.86 -1.08 38.66
N PRO A 468 -10.13 -1.37 39.00
CA PRO A 468 -11.28 -0.75 38.32
C PRO A 468 -11.30 0.79 38.35
N SER A 469 -10.73 1.41 39.38
CA SER A 469 -10.53 2.87 39.45
C SER A 469 -9.60 3.39 38.36
N ASP A 470 -8.59 2.62 37.98
CA ASP A 470 -7.61 2.99 36.97
C ASP A 470 -8.19 2.80 35.56
N TRP A 471 -9.00 1.77 35.35
CA TRP A 471 -9.80 1.62 34.13
C TRP A 471 -10.69 2.84 33.91
N ALA A 472 -11.36 3.30 34.97
CA ALA A 472 -12.17 4.50 34.95
C ALA A 472 -11.35 5.77 34.65
N ALA A 473 -10.14 5.87 35.22
CA ALA A 473 -9.24 7.00 34.97
C ALA A 473 -8.81 7.06 33.49
N ILE A 474 -8.44 5.94 32.88
CA ILE A 474 -8.08 5.87 31.46
C ILE A 474 -9.26 6.30 30.58
N ALA A 475 -10.44 5.72 30.80
CA ALA A 475 -11.63 6.05 30.02
C ALA A 475 -12.02 7.53 30.16
N ARG A 476 -11.91 8.09 31.37
CA ARG A 476 -12.20 9.50 31.66
C ARG A 476 -11.21 10.43 30.97
N GLU A 477 -9.92 10.09 30.95
CA GLU A 477 -8.90 10.92 30.29
C GLU A 477 -9.09 10.93 28.76
N ILE A 478 -9.34 9.77 28.15
CA ILE A 478 -9.69 9.68 26.72
C ILE A 478 -10.94 10.50 26.43
N PHE A 479 -11.98 10.32 27.23
CA PHE A 479 -13.23 11.07 27.07
C PHE A 479 -12.98 12.57 27.15
N LYS A 480 -12.28 13.06 28.17
CA LYS A 480 -11.97 14.48 28.35
C LYS A 480 -11.24 15.07 27.13
N ARG A 481 -10.27 14.34 26.58
CA ARG A 481 -9.42 14.80 25.47
C ARG A 481 -10.00 14.60 24.09
N ARG A 482 -11.07 13.82 23.92
CA ARG A 482 -11.64 13.50 22.59
C ARG A 482 -11.99 14.74 21.74
N GLY A 483 -12.28 15.87 22.38
CA GLY A 483 -12.60 17.14 21.73
C GLY A 483 -11.38 18.02 21.42
N GLU A 484 -10.16 17.61 21.78
CA GLU A 484 -8.93 18.38 21.59
C GLU A 484 -8.34 18.24 20.18
N GLY A 485 -9.04 17.57 19.26
CA GLY A 485 -8.62 17.39 17.87
C GLY A 485 -7.65 16.23 17.64
N TYR A 486 -7.70 15.19 18.47
CA TYR A 486 -6.95 13.94 18.25
C TYR A 486 -7.69 13.03 17.26
N ASP A 487 -6.95 12.45 16.30
CA ASP A 487 -7.44 11.43 15.38
C ASP A 487 -7.57 10.05 16.06
N GLY A 488 -6.80 9.81 17.13
CA GLY A 488 -6.86 8.57 17.90
C GLY A 488 -6.03 8.61 19.17
N PHE A 489 -6.21 7.58 20.00
CA PHE A 489 -5.52 7.41 21.27
C PHE A 489 -4.70 6.12 21.27
N VAL A 490 -3.51 6.17 21.85
CA VAL A 490 -2.68 4.99 22.13
C VAL A 490 -2.50 4.87 23.64
N VAL A 491 -2.72 3.69 24.20
CA VAL A 491 -2.53 3.40 25.64
C VAL A 491 -1.40 2.39 25.77
N ALA A 492 -0.25 2.85 26.25
CA ALA A 492 0.90 2.02 26.56
C ALA A 492 0.70 1.38 27.95
N HIS A 493 0.53 0.07 27.97
CA HIS A 493 0.07 -0.69 29.15
C HIS A 493 0.86 -1.99 29.35
N GLY A 494 0.93 -2.49 30.58
CA GLY A 494 1.52 -3.80 30.87
C GLY A 494 0.67 -4.97 30.36
N THR A 495 1.33 -6.05 29.95
CA THR A 495 0.69 -7.13 29.18
C THR A 495 -0.17 -8.07 30.03
N ASP A 496 0.09 -8.24 31.33
CA ASP A 496 -0.59 -9.26 32.16
C ASP A 496 -2.09 -9.01 32.29
N THR A 497 -2.51 -7.75 32.41
CA THR A 497 -3.92 -7.38 32.57
C THR A 497 -4.49 -6.56 31.42
N MET A 498 -3.73 -6.33 30.33
CA MET A 498 -4.15 -5.48 29.21
C MET A 498 -5.51 -5.86 28.63
N ALA A 499 -5.79 -7.16 28.47
CA ALA A 499 -7.08 -7.63 27.96
C ALA A 499 -8.25 -7.24 28.88
N TYR A 500 -8.04 -7.19 30.20
CA TYR A 500 -9.04 -6.73 31.17
C TYR A 500 -9.22 -5.21 31.06
N THR A 501 -8.14 -4.44 31.16
CA THR A 501 -8.20 -2.97 31.09
C THR A 501 -8.81 -2.48 29.78
N ALA A 502 -8.38 -3.04 28.64
CA ALA A 502 -8.87 -2.65 27.33
C ALA A 502 -10.36 -3.00 27.16
N SER A 503 -10.81 -4.16 27.68
CA SER A 503 -12.24 -4.52 27.69
C SER A 503 -13.06 -3.56 28.55
N ALA A 504 -12.58 -3.22 29.75
CA ALA A 504 -13.25 -2.27 30.65
C ALA A 504 -13.40 -0.89 30.00
N VAL A 505 -12.32 -0.35 29.43
CA VAL A 505 -12.34 0.94 28.72
C VAL A 505 -13.29 0.89 27.52
N ALA A 506 -13.36 -0.23 26.80
CA ALA A 506 -14.32 -0.42 25.72
C ALA A 506 -15.77 -0.32 26.19
N PHE A 507 -16.13 -0.95 27.32
CA PHE A 507 -17.48 -0.83 27.89
C PHE A 507 -17.76 0.59 28.39
N ALA A 508 -16.77 1.26 28.97
CA ALA A 508 -16.92 2.62 29.49
C ALA A 508 -17.17 3.65 28.37
N LEU A 509 -16.48 3.54 27.23
CA LEU A 509 -16.65 4.42 26.07
C LEU A 509 -17.86 4.03 25.21
N GLY A 510 -18.18 2.74 25.14
CA GLY A 510 -19.43 2.21 24.57
C GLY A 510 -19.59 2.36 23.06
N GLU A 511 -20.83 2.08 22.60
CA GLU A 511 -21.24 1.96 21.19
C GLU A 511 -21.08 3.25 20.36
N GLN A 512 -20.91 4.40 20.99
CA GLN A 512 -20.80 5.69 20.29
C GLN A 512 -19.35 6.08 19.97
N LEU A 513 -18.37 5.27 20.37
CA LEU A 513 -16.97 5.49 20.00
C LEU A 513 -16.82 5.48 18.47
N ARG A 514 -16.15 6.49 17.92
CA ARG A 514 -15.98 6.72 16.47
C ARG A 514 -14.53 6.87 16.02
N PHE A 515 -13.59 6.81 16.95
CA PHE A 515 -12.15 6.92 16.73
C PHE A 515 -11.44 5.75 17.41
N PRO A 516 -10.25 5.37 16.93
CA PRO A 516 -9.50 4.26 17.51
C PRO A 516 -8.92 4.61 18.89
N VAL A 517 -9.07 3.65 19.81
CA VAL A 517 -8.33 3.63 21.07
C VAL A 517 -7.50 2.36 21.09
N VAL A 518 -6.19 2.51 20.96
CA VAL A 518 -5.27 1.41 20.71
C VAL A 518 -4.46 1.10 21.97
N PHE A 519 -4.75 -0.03 22.61
CA PHE A 519 -3.89 -0.58 23.64
C PHE A 519 -2.70 -1.29 23.02
N THR A 520 -1.52 -1.11 23.60
CA THR A 520 -0.29 -1.78 23.17
C THR A 520 0.65 -1.98 24.37
N GLY A 521 1.61 -2.88 24.24
CA GLY A 521 2.56 -3.25 25.27
C GLY A 521 3.78 -3.94 24.69
N ALA A 522 4.64 -4.47 25.55
CA ALA A 522 5.86 -5.15 25.13
C ALA A 522 6.23 -6.26 26.11
N GLN A 523 6.86 -7.33 25.61
CA GLN A 523 7.51 -8.34 26.46
C GLN A 523 8.92 -7.91 26.85
N ALA A 524 9.61 -7.14 26.00
CA ALA A 524 10.93 -6.61 26.25
C ALA A 524 10.90 -5.09 26.50
N THR A 525 11.81 -4.59 27.32
CA THR A 525 11.97 -3.14 27.56
C THR A 525 12.51 -2.44 26.30
N PRO A 526 12.29 -1.13 26.12
CA PRO A 526 12.69 -0.41 24.90
C PRO A 526 14.19 -0.48 24.59
N ASP A 527 15.05 -0.61 25.60
CA ASP A 527 16.50 -0.75 25.41
C ASP A 527 16.93 -2.06 24.73
N VAL A 528 16.04 -3.06 24.65
CA VAL A 528 16.31 -4.31 23.93
C VAL A 528 16.11 -4.08 22.43
N ILE A 529 17.22 -3.95 21.69
CA ILE A 529 17.24 -3.60 20.26
C ILE A 529 16.35 -4.50 19.38
N TYR A 530 16.33 -5.80 19.66
CA TYR A 530 15.51 -6.78 18.94
C TYR A 530 14.13 -7.02 19.57
N GLY A 531 13.80 -6.25 20.61
CA GLY A 531 12.56 -6.34 21.35
C GLY A 531 11.36 -5.77 20.59
N ASP A 532 10.18 -6.00 21.15
CA ASP A 532 8.90 -5.68 20.52
C ASP A 532 8.38 -4.27 20.88
N ALA A 533 8.94 -3.59 21.87
CA ALA A 533 8.44 -2.31 22.38
C ALA A 533 8.33 -1.21 21.31
N HIS A 534 9.41 -0.98 20.54
CA HIS A 534 9.44 0.02 19.46
C HIS A 534 8.45 -0.33 18.34
N ALA A 535 8.48 -1.59 17.89
CA ALA A 535 7.60 -2.06 16.82
C ALA A 535 6.12 -1.96 17.21
N ASN A 536 5.76 -2.40 18.41
CA ASN A 536 4.39 -2.39 18.91
C ASN A 536 3.87 -0.96 19.12
N LEU A 537 4.69 -0.03 19.63
CA LEU A 537 4.29 1.37 19.79
C LEU A 537 4.10 2.08 18.44
N HIS A 538 5.04 1.89 17.51
CA HIS A 538 4.97 2.44 16.16
C HIS A 538 3.71 1.95 15.43
N ARG A 539 3.48 0.63 15.45
CA ARG A 539 2.29 -0.01 14.86
C ARG A 539 1.01 0.51 15.51
N ALA A 540 0.98 0.66 16.83
CA ALA A 540 -0.18 1.19 17.54
C ALA A 540 -0.50 2.64 17.12
N CYS A 541 0.52 3.49 16.95
CA CYS A 541 0.32 4.85 16.44
C CYS A 541 -0.25 4.84 15.01
N LYS A 542 0.25 3.97 14.12
CA LYS A 542 -0.29 3.83 12.76
C LYS A 542 -1.73 3.33 12.73
N VAL A 543 -2.08 2.40 13.62
CA VAL A 543 -3.46 1.90 13.81
C VAL A 543 -4.36 3.00 14.38
N ALA A 544 -3.85 3.87 15.26
CA ALA A 544 -4.60 4.99 15.83
C ALA A 544 -4.95 6.08 14.80
N LEU A 545 -4.42 6.00 13.57
CA LEU A 545 -4.79 6.88 12.45
C LEU A 545 -5.82 6.23 11.50
N GLN A 546 -6.16 4.96 11.73
CA GLN A 546 -7.11 4.22 10.92
C GLN A 546 -8.55 4.45 11.38
N ARG A 547 -9.50 4.17 10.50
CA ARG A 547 -10.94 4.27 10.81
C ARG A 547 -11.46 3.01 11.51
N ILE A 548 -10.89 2.71 12.66
CA ILE A 548 -11.33 1.62 13.52
C ILE A 548 -12.09 2.24 14.70
N PRO A 549 -13.43 2.26 14.69
CA PRO A 549 -14.23 2.94 15.73
C PRO A 549 -14.35 2.10 17.00
N GLU A 550 -13.24 1.53 17.46
CA GLU A 550 -13.22 0.53 18.53
C GLU A 550 -12.02 0.70 19.46
N VAL A 551 -12.14 0.13 20.66
CA VAL A 551 -10.98 -0.15 21.48
C VAL A 551 -10.36 -1.44 21.00
N VAL A 552 -9.08 -1.38 20.63
CA VAL A 552 -8.33 -2.52 20.06
C VAL A 552 -7.04 -2.74 20.81
N ILE A 553 -6.50 -3.96 20.70
CA ILE A 553 -5.14 -4.30 21.13
C ILE A 553 -4.29 -4.49 19.88
N VAL A 554 -3.16 -3.80 19.80
CA VAL A 554 -2.12 -4.02 18.81
C VAL A 554 -0.96 -4.72 19.49
N PHE A 555 -0.64 -5.92 19.02
CA PHE A 555 0.49 -6.69 19.53
C PHE A 555 1.05 -7.54 18.40
N GLY A 556 2.38 -7.51 18.23
CA GLY A 556 3.02 -8.20 17.11
C GLY A 556 2.47 -7.67 15.78
N THR A 557 1.96 -8.57 14.95
CA THR A 557 1.41 -8.28 13.62
C THR A 557 -0.13 -8.26 13.58
N LYS A 558 -0.80 -8.26 14.74
CA LYS A 558 -2.27 -8.37 14.81
C LYS A 558 -2.92 -7.13 15.43
N VAL A 559 -4.09 -6.76 14.90
CA VAL A 559 -5.03 -5.82 15.52
C VAL A 559 -6.24 -6.60 16.01
N LEU A 560 -6.45 -6.65 17.33
CA LEU A 560 -7.48 -7.48 17.97
C LEU A 560 -8.56 -6.59 18.57
N ARG A 561 -9.85 -6.96 18.41
CA ARG A 561 -10.94 -6.35 19.18
C ARG A 561 -10.65 -6.57 20.67
N ALA A 562 -10.56 -5.51 21.47
CA ALA A 562 -10.09 -5.61 22.86
C ALA A 562 -10.90 -6.61 23.69
N CYS A 563 -12.23 -6.56 23.60
CA CYS A 563 -13.15 -7.46 24.30
C CYS A 563 -13.23 -8.88 23.72
N ARG A 564 -12.40 -9.21 22.72
CA ARG A 564 -12.22 -10.56 22.17
C ARG A 564 -10.79 -11.08 22.32
N ALA A 565 -9.89 -10.28 22.89
CA ALA A 565 -8.48 -10.61 23.03
C ALA A 565 -8.20 -11.36 24.34
N GLN A 566 -7.12 -12.13 24.33
CA GLN A 566 -6.56 -12.83 25.49
C GLN A 566 -5.04 -12.89 25.35
N LYS A 567 -4.33 -12.80 26.48
CA LYS A 567 -2.89 -13.08 26.52
C LYS A 567 -2.70 -14.59 26.29
N SER A 568 -2.05 -14.93 25.18
CA SER A 568 -1.84 -16.31 24.73
C SER A 568 -0.47 -16.87 25.12
N ASP A 569 0.51 -15.99 25.37
CA ASP A 569 1.89 -16.38 25.66
C ASP A 569 2.57 -15.39 26.64
N ASP A 570 3.44 -15.91 27.51
CA ASP A 570 4.14 -15.13 28.53
C ASP A 570 5.50 -14.57 28.06
N ARG A 571 6.02 -15.01 26.90
CA ARG A 571 7.35 -14.63 26.40
C ARG A 571 7.40 -14.25 24.93
N ASN A 572 6.62 -14.89 24.07
CA ASN A 572 6.64 -14.64 22.64
C ASN A 572 6.16 -13.22 22.31
N PHE A 573 6.78 -12.62 21.29
CA PHE A 573 6.39 -11.29 20.77
C PHE A 573 5.01 -11.29 20.08
N GLU A 574 4.47 -12.46 19.78
CA GLU A 574 3.05 -12.68 19.42
C GLU A 574 2.28 -13.12 20.67
N GLY A 575 2.26 -12.26 21.70
CA GLY A 575 1.78 -12.58 23.06
C GLY A 575 0.27 -12.52 23.27
N PHE A 576 -0.50 -12.04 22.28
CA PHE A 576 -1.95 -11.93 22.35
C PHE A 576 -2.62 -12.59 21.15
N ASP A 577 -3.81 -13.15 21.38
CA ASP A 577 -4.63 -13.73 20.34
C ASP A 577 -6.13 -13.53 20.61
N THR A 578 -6.96 -13.92 19.64
CA THR A 578 -8.41 -13.91 19.79
C THR A 578 -9.01 -15.32 19.59
N PRO A 579 -9.29 -16.07 20.67
CA PRO A 579 -9.53 -17.51 20.57
C PRO A 579 -10.83 -17.91 19.87
N ASN A 580 -11.84 -17.02 19.84
CA ASN A 580 -13.16 -17.29 19.24
C ASN A 580 -13.65 -16.14 18.36
N TYR A 581 -12.72 -15.35 17.84
CA TYR A 581 -13.00 -14.31 16.87
C TYR A 581 -11.85 -14.22 15.87
N TYR A 582 -11.91 -13.24 15.01
CA TYR A 582 -10.92 -13.00 13.97
C TYR A 582 -10.21 -11.66 14.27
N PRO A 583 -8.88 -11.53 14.08
CA PRO A 583 -8.21 -10.23 14.13
C PRO A 583 -8.94 -9.17 13.28
N LEU A 584 -9.18 -7.96 13.80
CA LEU A 584 -9.83 -6.91 13.01
C LEU A 584 -8.95 -6.43 11.85
N ALA A 585 -7.63 -6.53 12.00
CA ALA A 585 -6.68 -6.30 10.93
C ALA A 585 -5.41 -7.12 11.14
N ASN A 586 -4.67 -7.37 10.05
CA ASN A 586 -3.29 -7.82 10.11
C ASN A 586 -2.38 -6.64 9.71
N ILE A 587 -1.22 -6.56 10.35
CA ILE A 587 -0.20 -5.56 10.06
C ILE A 587 0.88 -6.24 9.23
N THR A 588 0.86 -5.98 7.93
CA THR A 588 1.84 -6.41 6.93
C THR A 588 2.65 -5.18 6.50
N GLU A 589 2.95 -5.03 5.22
CA GLU A 589 3.48 -3.76 4.68
C GLU A 589 2.42 -2.64 4.77
N GLU A 590 1.13 -3.00 4.72
CA GLU A 590 -0.01 -2.14 5.05
C GLU A 590 -0.78 -2.67 6.27
N ILE A 591 -1.72 -1.87 6.80
CA ILE A 591 -2.67 -2.34 7.81
C ILE A 591 -3.91 -2.86 7.07
N GLU A 592 -4.01 -4.18 6.94
CA GLU A 592 -5.08 -4.88 6.23
C GLU A 592 -6.32 -5.01 7.13
N ILE A 593 -7.18 -4.00 7.09
CA ILE A 593 -8.41 -3.95 7.90
C ILE A 593 -9.50 -4.81 7.27
N ARG A 594 -10.14 -5.65 8.09
CA ARG A 594 -11.33 -6.42 7.75
C ARG A 594 -12.59 -5.63 8.12
N ASP A 595 -13.02 -4.77 7.20
CA ASP A 595 -14.18 -3.88 7.37
C ASP A 595 -15.47 -4.63 7.76
N ASP A 596 -15.63 -5.87 7.30
CA ASP A 596 -16.77 -6.75 7.61
C ASP A 596 -16.82 -7.16 9.08
N LEU A 597 -15.67 -7.16 9.77
CA LEU A 597 -15.58 -7.50 11.19
C LEU A 597 -15.72 -6.29 12.10
N LEU A 598 -15.54 -5.07 11.57
CA LEU A 598 -15.64 -3.83 12.35
C LEU A 598 -17.06 -3.63 12.88
N ARG A 599 -17.14 -3.05 14.08
CA ARG A 599 -18.41 -2.73 14.72
C ARG A 599 -19.15 -1.70 13.89
N LYS A 600 -20.41 -2.00 13.58
CA LYS A 600 -21.30 -1.06 12.90
C LYS A 600 -21.57 0.14 13.80
N LEU A 601 -21.36 1.33 13.25
CA LEU A 601 -21.67 2.58 13.95
C LEU A 601 -23.19 2.78 14.02
N PRO A 602 -23.72 3.27 15.16
CA PRO A 602 -25.12 3.69 15.24
C PRO A 602 -25.45 4.75 14.19
N ALA A 603 -26.62 4.63 13.56
CA ALA A 603 -27.08 5.54 12.51
C ALA A 603 -27.20 6.99 13.00
N ALA A 604 -27.59 7.18 14.26
CA ALA A 604 -27.59 8.49 14.90
C ALA A 604 -26.17 8.85 15.37
N GLU A 605 -25.67 9.99 14.93
CA GLU A 605 -24.42 10.56 15.41
C GLU A 605 -24.67 11.22 16.78
N LYS A 606 -24.54 10.42 17.84
CA LYS A 606 -24.57 10.88 19.23
C LYS A 606 -23.15 10.89 19.78
N ASP A 607 -22.88 11.84 20.66
CA ASP A 607 -21.64 11.87 21.42
C ASP A 607 -21.56 10.66 22.38
N ILE A 608 -20.34 10.36 22.82
CA ILE A 608 -20.07 9.29 23.77
C ILE A 608 -20.82 9.55 25.08
N LEU A 609 -21.55 8.54 25.56
CA LEU A 609 -22.08 8.52 26.92
C LEU A 609 -21.11 7.71 27.77
N LEU A 610 -20.20 8.42 28.47
CA LEU A 610 -19.22 7.79 29.35
C LEU A 610 -19.93 7.08 30.50
N ARG A 611 -19.61 5.79 30.67
CA ARG A 611 -20.12 4.93 31.76
C ARG A 611 -18.94 4.23 32.43
N GLU A 612 -18.12 4.99 33.13
CA GLU A 612 -16.83 4.52 33.65
C GLU A 612 -16.89 3.85 35.03
N LYS A 613 -18.09 3.56 35.55
CA LYS A 613 -18.25 2.90 36.86
C LYS A 613 -18.20 1.38 36.74
N PHE A 614 -17.50 0.77 37.68
CA PHE A 614 -17.27 -0.67 37.81
C PHE A 614 -17.35 -1.03 39.29
N VAL A 615 -17.92 -2.20 39.62
CA VAL A 615 -17.83 -2.72 40.99
C VAL A 615 -16.50 -3.45 41.19
N ASP A 616 -15.90 -3.32 42.36
CA ASP A 616 -14.61 -3.93 42.71
C ASP A 616 -14.75 -5.23 43.54
N THR A 617 -15.98 -5.61 43.92
CA THR A 617 -16.25 -6.80 44.75
C THR A 617 -16.78 -8.01 43.97
N VAL A 618 -16.37 -8.20 42.71
CA VAL A 618 -16.69 -9.44 41.97
C VAL A 618 -15.79 -10.59 42.42
N PHE A 619 -16.38 -11.70 42.84
CA PHE A 619 -15.63 -12.89 43.26
C PHE A 619 -15.57 -13.95 42.15
N MET A 620 -14.37 -14.32 41.69
CA MET A 620 -14.20 -15.31 40.62
C MET A 620 -13.71 -16.66 41.16
N ILE A 621 -14.43 -17.73 40.83
CA ILE A 621 -14.14 -19.12 41.17
C ILE A 621 -13.77 -19.86 39.89
N GLN A 622 -12.52 -20.30 39.76
CA GLN A 622 -12.13 -21.21 38.68
C GLN A 622 -12.38 -22.66 39.09
N GLN A 623 -13.35 -23.31 38.44
CA GLN A 623 -13.70 -24.71 38.71
C GLN A 623 -12.67 -25.65 38.08
N TYR A 624 -12.12 -26.56 38.88
CA TYR A 624 -11.28 -27.68 38.44
C TYR A 624 -11.82 -29.01 39.01
N PRO A 625 -11.47 -30.17 38.40
CA PRO A 625 -11.90 -31.47 38.91
C PRO A 625 -11.48 -31.66 40.37
N GLY A 626 -12.47 -31.83 41.25
CA GLY A 626 -12.24 -32.04 42.69
C GLY A 626 -12.37 -30.78 43.55
N LEU A 627 -12.62 -29.59 42.99
CA LEU A 627 -12.95 -28.41 43.78
C LEU A 627 -14.28 -28.63 44.54
N ARG A 628 -14.23 -28.59 45.87
CA ARG A 628 -15.42 -28.76 46.71
C ARG A 628 -16.09 -27.40 46.98
N PRO A 629 -17.41 -27.26 46.80
CA PRO A 629 -18.15 -26.05 47.19
C PRO A 629 -17.99 -25.69 48.67
N ASP A 630 -17.68 -26.69 49.53
CA ASP A 630 -17.47 -26.51 50.97
C ASP A 630 -16.33 -25.51 51.31
N PHE A 631 -15.36 -25.32 50.41
CA PHE A 631 -14.32 -24.29 50.55
C PHE A 631 -14.92 -22.86 50.63
N PHE A 632 -16.13 -22.67 50.10
CA PHE A 632 -16.86 -21.40 50.10
C PHE A 632 -18.01 -21.39 51.12
N SER A 633 -18.01 -22.30 52.10
CA SER A 633 -19.08 -22.43 53.10
C SER A 633 -19.30 -21.18 53.95
N ASP A 634 -18.24 -20.47 54.33
CA ASP A 634 -18.37 -19.20 55.07
C ASP A 634 -19.07 -18.12 54.24
N MET A 635 -18.65 -17.98 52.98
CA MET A 635 -19.29 -17.07 52.01
C MET A 635 -20.76 -17.45 51.85
N ARG A 636 -21.07 -18.72 51.56
CA ARG A 636 -22.45 -19.21 51.43
C ARG A 636 -23.29 -18.94 52.69
N ARG A 637 -22.70 -19.12 53.88
CA ARG A 637 -23.37 -18.83 55.15
C ARG A 637 -23.73 -17.35 55.29
N LYS A 638 -22.82 -16.44 54.94
CA LYS A 638 -23.07 -14.99 54.93
C LYS A 638 -24.18 -14.61 53.94
N ILE A 639 -24.11 -15.16 52.73
CA ILE A 639 -25.14 -14.97 51.69
C ILE A 639 -26.53 -15.39 52.20
N VAL A 640 -26.64 -16.59 52.78
CA VAL A 640 -27.91 -17.11 53.31
C VAL A 640 -28.40 -16.33 54.54
N ALA A 641 -27.48 -15.71 55.30
CA ALA A 641 -27.83 -14.78 56.37
C ALA A 641 -28.32 -13.41 55.86
N GLY A 642 -28.35 -13.19 54.53
CA GLY A 642 -28.74 -11.93 53.91
C GLY A 642 -27.64 -10.88 53.88
N GLU A 643 -26.41 -11.23 54.24
CA GLU A 643 -25.24 -10.37 54.05
C GLU A 643 -24.86 -10.32 52.56
N LYS A 644 -24.24 -9.21 52.14
CA LYS A 644 -23.76 -9.02 50.77
C LYS A 644 -22.23 -9.02 50.75
N PRO A 645 -21.56 -10.20 50.79
CA PRO A 645 -20.10 -10.28 50.82
C PRO A 645 -19.42 -9.91 49.50
N CYS A 646 -20.18 -9.86 48.40
CA CYS A 646 -19.74 -9.49 47.07
C CYS A 646 -20.92 -8.95 46.23
N ASP A 647 -20.62 -8.19 45.19
CA ASP A 647 -21.63 -7.69 44.24
C ASP A 647 -22.05 -8.74 43.21
N GLY A 648 -21.20 -9.74 42.96
CA GLY A 648 -21.48 -10.83 42.04
C GLY A 648 -20.43 -11.93 42.10
N ILE A 649 -20.78 -13.10 41.59
CA ILE A 649 -19.90 -14.28 41.55
C ILE A 649 -19.72 -14.72 40.09
N ILE A 650 -18.48 -15.01 39.69
CA ILE A 650 -18.18 -15.65 38.41
C ILE A 650 -17.71 -17.08 38.68
N ILE A 651 -18.32 -18.06 38.03
CA ILE A 651 -17.80 -19.43 37.98
C ILE A 651 -17.20 -19.65 36.60
N GLN A 652 -15.88 -19.73 36.54
CA GLN A 652 -15.13 -20.03 35.33
C GLN A 652 -14.95 -21.55 35.19
N THR A 653 -15.53 -22.12 34.14
CA THR A 653 -15.55 -23.56 33.87
C THR A 653 -14.48 -23.94 32.83
N LEU A 654 -14.22 -25.24 32.65
CA LEU A 654 -13.22 -25.74 31.69
C LEU A 654 -13.79 -26.01 30.28
N GLY A 655 -15.11 -25.91 30.11
CA GLY A 655 -15.81 -26.19 28.85
C GLY A 655 -16.90 -25.16 28.60
N ALA A 656 -17.91 -25.50 27.80
CA ALA A 656 -18.96 -24.56 27.36
C ALA A 656 -19.98 -24.15 28.47
N GLY A 657 -19.56 -24.04 29.73
CA GLY A 657 -20.42 -23.68 30.87
C GLY A 657 -20.73 -24.84 31.82
N ASN A 658 -19.99 -25.95 31.74
CA ASN A 658 -20.26 -27.15 32.54
C ASN A 658 -19.89 -26.94 34.02
N VAL A 659 -20.91 -26.87 34.88
CA VAL A 659 -20.78 -26.81 36.33
C VAL A 659 -20.99 -28.21 36.91
N ALA A 660 -20.23 -28.57 37.94
CA ALA A 660 -20.41 -29.86 38.61
C ALA A 660 -21.80 -29.95 39.26
N THR A 661 -22.53 -31.03 38.99
CA THR A 661 -23.93 -31.22 39.42
C THR A 661 -24.12 -32.35 40.44
N ARG A 662 -23.10 -33.20 40.64
CA ARG A 662 -23.18 -34.36 41.54
C ARG A 662 -22.48 -34.10 42.87
N ALA A 663 -23.15 -34.46 43.96
CA ALA A 663 -22.55 -34.43 45.30
C ALA A 663 -21.32 -35.37 45.36
N PRO A 664 -20.29 -35.05 46.17
CA PRO A 664 -20.16 -33.86 47.02
C PRO A 664 -19.61 -32.60 46.32
N TYR A 665 -19.41 -32.65 45.00
CA TYR A 665 -18.77 -31.57 44.23
C TYR A 665 -19.77 -30.60 43.57
N SER A 666 -21.06 -30.77 43.82
CA SER A 666 -22.11 -30.01 43.14
C SER A 666 -22.11 -28.55 43.55
N PHE A 667 -21.85 -27.65 42.60
CA PHE A 667 -21.94 -26.20 42.83
C PHE A 667 -23.38 -25.68 42.71
N ILE A 668 -24.33 -26.50 42.23
CA ILE A 668 -25.72 -26.07 42.02
C ILE A 668 -26.37 -25.50 43.30
N PRO A 669 -26.28 -26.13 44.49
CA PRO A 669 -26.83 -25.54 45.70
C PRO A 669 -26.21 -24.18 46.07
N PHE A 670 -24.90 -24.01 45.81
CA PHE A 670 -24.22 -22.74 46.04
C PHE A 670 -24.74 -21.65 45.10
N VAL A 671 -24.93 -21.97 43.81
CA VAL A 671 -25.51 -21.07 42.81
C VAL A 671 -26.95 -20.71 43.19
N THR A 672 -27.78 -21.70 43.51
CA THR A 672 -29.18 -21.48 43.89
C THR A 672 -29.29 -20.53 45.09
N ASP A 673 -28.47 -20.72 46.12
CA ASP A 673 -28.49 -19.83 47.29
C ASP A 673 -28.01 -18.42 46.95
N ALA A 674 -26.93 -18.27 46.20
CA ALA A 674 -26.43 -16.96 45.77
C ALA A 674 -27.51 -16.16 45.01
N VAL A 675 -28.11 -16.78 44.00
CA VAL A 675 -29.16 -16.15 43.17
C VAL A 675 -30.39 -15.82 44.03
N ARG A 676 -30.86 -16.77 44.85
CA ARG A 676 -32.03 -16.60 45.72
C ARG A 676 -31.86 -15.42 46.68
N TRP A 677 -30.65 -15.17 47.16
CA TRP A 677 -30.35 -14.09 48.09
C TRP A 677 -29.89 -12.79 47.41
N GLY A 678 -30.00 -12.73 46.08
CA GLY A 678 -29.81 -11.50 45.30
C GLY A 678 -28.36 -11.20 44.92
N ILE A 679 -27.52 -12.23 44.84
CA ILE A 679 -26.16 -12.14 44.31
C ILE A 679 -26.15 -12.79 42.91
N PRO A 680 -25.99 -11.99 41.85
CA PRO A 680 -25.87 -12.50 40.49
C PRO A 680 -24.70 -13.47 40.36
N VAL A 681 -24.93 -14.59 39.68
CA VAL A 681 -23.90 -15.59 39.36
C VAL A 681 -23.75 -15.67 37.85
N CYS A 682 -22.55 -15.41 37.34
CA CYS A 682 -22.20 -15.51 35.93
C CYS A 682 -21.36 -16.77 35.66
N ILE A 683 -21.72 -17.55 34.65
CA ILE A 683 -20.97 -18.72 34.21
C ILE A 683 -20.15 -18.34 32.97
N THR A 684 -18.84 -18.55 33.04
CA THR A 684 -17.91 -18.35 31.93
C THR A 684 -17.00 -19.56 31.74
N SER A 685 -16.04 -19.48 30.83
CA SER A 685 -15.10 -20.55 30.51
C SER A 685 -13.66 -20.04 30.45
N VAL A 686 -12.70 -20.91 30.78
CA VAL A 686 -11.27 -20.69 30.50
C VAL A 686 -11.03 -20.62 28.98
N TYR A 687 -11.78 -21.43 28.22
CA TYR A 687 -11.75 -21.47 26.76
C TYR A 687 -13.12 -21.04 26.25
N PRO A 688 -13.28 -19.83 25.69
CA PRO A 688 -14.60 -19.38 25.29
C PRO A 688 -15.19 -20.38 24.26
N PRO A 689 -16.48 -20.69 24.36
CA PRO A 689 -17.13 -21.60 23.42
C PRO A 689 -17.32 -20.93 22.05
N ARG A 690 -17.50 -21.73 21.00
CA ARG A 690 -17.91 -21.22 19.69
C ARG A 690 -19.34 -20.64 19.76
N PRO A 691 -19.65 -19.57 19.01
CA PRO A 691 -20.96 -18.92 19.02
C PRO A 691 -22.19 -19.84 18.82
N ALA A 692 -22.04 -20.90 18.02
CA ALA A 692 -23.13 -21.82 17.65
C ALA A 692 -23.19 -23.11 18.49
N GLY A 693 -22.42 -23.20 19.58
CA GLY A 693 -22.41 -24.38 20.44
C GLY A 693 -23.59 -24.43 21.39
N HIS A 694 -24.77 -24.91 20.95
CA HIS A 694 -25.83 -25.29 21.89
C HIS A 694 -25.31 -26.40 22.81
N THR A 695 -25.34 -26.18 24.13
CA THR A 695 -25.01 -27.21 25.10
C THR A 695 -26.28 -27.90 25.59
N GLU A 696 -26.59 -29.06 25.04
CA GLU A 696 -27.65 -29.96 25.54
C GLU A 696 -27.26 -30.67 26.84
N TYR A 697 -26.06 -30.42 27.35
CA TYR A 697 -25.54 -31.06 28.54
C TYR A 697 -26.25 -30.58 29.80
N ARG A 698 -26.76 -31.53 30.60
CA ARG A 698 -27.35 -31.24 31.91
C ARG A 698 -26.43 -30.41 32.82
N THR A 699 -25.12 -30.60 32.72
CA THR A 699 -24.10 -29.84 33.47
C THR A 699 -23.98 -28.37 33.05
N ALA A 700 -24.39 -28.00 31.85
CA ALA A 700 -24.46 -26.61 31.40
C ALA A 700 -25.85 -25.98 31.65
N LEU A 701 -26.93 -26.77 31.55
CA LEU A 701 -28.30 -26.31 31.79
C LEU A 701 -28.63 -26.10 33.28
N ALA A 702 -28.18 -27.00 34.16
CA ALA A 702 -28.48 -26.95 35.59
C ALA A 702 -28.13 -25.62 36.29
N PRO A 703 -26.97 -24.96 36.07
CA PRO A 703 -26.71 -23.66 36.67
C PRO A 703 -27.64 -22.55 36.14
N LEU A 704 -28.08 -22.62 34.88
CA LEU A 704 -29.02 -21.65 34.30
C LEU A 704 -30.43 -21.83 34.87
N GLU A 705 -30.88 -23.08 35.05
CA GLU A 705 -32.12 -23.40 35.78
C GLU A 705 -32.08 -22.93 37.24
N ALA A 706 -30.88 -22.91 37.85
CA ALA A 706 -30.65 -22.32 39.17
C ALA A 706 -30.58 -20.78 39.16
N GLY A 707 -30.76 -20.15 38.00
CA GLY A 707 -30.85 -18.70 37.79
C GLY A 707 -29.52 -18.00 37.51
N ALA A 708 -28.44 -18.74 37.24
CA ALA A 708 -27.18 -18.16 36.78
C ALA A 708 -27.31 -17.57 35.37
N ILE A 709 -26.38 -16.67 35.04
CA ILE A 709 -26.32 -15.94 33.77
C ILE A 709 -25.19 -16.52 32.93
N TYR A 710 -25.44 -16.78 31.64
CA TYR A 710 -24.42 -17.30 30.74
C TYR A 710 -23.65 -16.19 30.03
N ALA A 711 -22.31 -16.23 30.12
CA ALA A 711 -21.42 -15.29 29.45
C ALA A 711 -21.31 -15.51 27.92
N GLY A 712 -21.84 -16.62 27.39
CA GLY A 712 -21.70 -16.92 25.95
C GLY A 712 -20.25 -17.17 25.54
N ASP A 713 -19.88 -16.62 24.38
CA ASP A 713 -18.56 -16.72 23.74
C ASP A 713 -17.58 -15.61 24.15
N MET A 714 -17.87 -14.88 25.24
CA MET A 714 -16.97 -13.87 25.80
C MET A 714 -15.67 -14.49 26.32
N THR A 715 -14.55 -13.78 26.14
CA THR A 715 -13.31 -14.11 26.87
C THR A 715 -13.50 -13.92 28.37
N ALA A 716 -12.72 -14.60 29.20
CA ALA A 716 -12.80 -14.44 30.66
C ALA A 716 -12.59 -12.98 31.09
N ALA A 717 -11.67 -12.27 30.42
CA ALA A 717 -11.42 -10.85 30.65
C ALA A 717 -12.63 -9.99 30.31
N ALA A 718 -13.26 -10.21 29.15
CA ALA A 718 -14.47 -9.49 28.76
C ALA A 718 -15.66 -9.82 29.67
N ALA A 719 -15.84 -11.09 30.05
CA ALA A 719 -16.92 -11.51 30.94
C ALA A 719 -16.80 -10.87 32.33
N LEU A 720 -15.59 -10.86 32.92
CA LEU A 720 -15.35 -10.24 34.22
C LEU A 720 -15.60 -8.73 34.19
N THR A 721 -15.02 -8.05 33.19
CA THR A 721 -15.12 -6.59 33.07
C THR A 721 -16.54 -6.15 32.74
N LYS A 722 -17.23 -6.85 31.83
CA LYS A 722 -18.65 -6.62 31.54
C LYS A 722 -19.51 -6.83 32.78
N PHE A 723 -19.31 -7.92 33.52
CA PHE A 723 -20.12 -8.21 34.69
C PHE A 723 -19.92 -7.15 35.78
N SER A 724 -18.68 -6.76 36.05
CA SER A 724 -18.36 -5.64 36.95
C SER A 724 -19.01 -4.32 36.48
N TRP A 725 -18.95 -4.02 35.19
CA TRP A 725 -19.57 -2.83 34.60
C TRP A 725 -21.10 -2.85 34.73
N VAL A 726 -21.74 -3.94 34.32
CA VAL A 726 -23.21 -4.12 34.37
C VAL A 726 -23.71 -3.95 35.81
N LEU A 727 -23.06 -4.58 36.79
CA LEU A 727 -23.45 -4.45 38.19
C LEU A 727 -23.42 -2.99 38.64
N ALA A 728 -22.39 -2.23 38.27
CA ALA A 728 -22.30 -0.81 38.60
C ALA A 728 -23.39 0.02 37.90
N GLN A 729 -23.68 -0.24 36.63
CA GLN A 729 -24.73 0.45 35.87
C GLN A 729 -26.12 0.18 36.45
N VAL A 730 -26.39 -1.06 36.86
CA VAL A 730 -27.65 -1.44 37.50
C VAL A 730 -27.77 -0.78 38.87
N GLN A 731 -26.72 -0.78 39.68
CA GLN A 731 -26.72 -0.10 40.99
C GLN A 731 -27.00 1.40 40.84
N GLU A 732 -26.40 2.06 39.85
CA GLU A 732 -26.65 3.47 39.58
C GLU A 732 -28.09 3.72 39.11
N LYS A 733 -28.61 2.89 38.20
CA LYS A 733 -29.99 3.02 37.69
C LYS A 733 -31.04 2.74 38.77
N LEU A 734 -30.71 1.88 39.74
CA LEU A 734 -31.59 1.51 40.84
C LEU A 734 -31.35 2.31 42.12
N ALA A 735 -30.49 3.33 42.12
CA ALA A 735 -30.25 4.17 43.27
C ALA A 735 -31.57 4.81 43.76
N GLY A 736 -32.18 4.21 44.79
CA GLY A 736 -33.48 4.60 45.35
C GLY A 736 -34.62 3.56 45.22
N ALA A 737 -34.43 2.46 44.48
CA ALA A 737 -35.42 1.38 44.33
C ALA A 737 -35.05 0.15 45.19
N THR A 738 -36.01 -0.41 45.92
CA THR A 738 -35.82 -1.54 46.84
C THR A 738 -36.12 -2.92 46.22
N ASN A 739 -36.48 -2.99 44.94
CA ASN A 739 -36.90 -4.25 44.31
C ASN A 739 -35.68 -5.08 43.84
N LYS A 740 -35.36 -6.13 44.60
CA LYS A 740 -34.25 -7.06 44.31
C LYS A 740 -34.44 -7.87 43.03
N GLU A 741 -35.68 -8.31 42.72
CA GLU A 741 -35.97 -9.10 41.51
C GLU A 741 -35.74 -8.28 40.23
N MET A 742 -36.18 -7.02 40.25
CA MET A 742 -35.98 -6.08 39.13
C MET A 742 -34.49 -5.83 38.84
N GLY A 743 -33.62 -5.88 39.85
CA GLY A 743 -32.17 -5.77 39.66
C GLY A 743 -31.55 -7.00 39.00
N MET A 744 -31.95 -8.20 39.42
CA MET A 744 -31.44 -9.45 38.85
C MET A 744 -31.79 -9.59 37.36
N ASP A 745 -33.03 -9.26 36.99
CA ASP A 745 -33.49 -9.34 35.61
C ASP A 745 -32.76 -8.34 34.71
N LEU A 746 -32.55 -7.11 35.20
CA LEU A 746 -31.79 -6.11 34.47
C LEU A 746 -30.31 -6.51 34.30
N VAL A 747 -29.68 -7.11 35.33
CA VAL A 747 -28.32 -7.65 35.21
C VAL A 747 -28.27 -8.73 34.13
N ARG A 748 -29.25 -9.64 34.09
CA ARG A 748 -29.34 -10.70 33.07
C ARG A 748 -29.49 -10.10 31.67
N GLU A 749 -30.46 -9.20 31.47
CA GLU A 749 -30.70 -8.52 30.19
C GLU A 749 -29.44 -7.81 29.69
N MET A 750 -28.77 -7.06 30.56
CA MET A 750 -27.56 -6.34 30.20
C MET A 750 -26.38 -7.29 29.94
N MET A 751 -26.25 -8.41 30.63
CA MET A 751 -25.21 -9.41 30.32
C MET A 751 -25.46 -10.14 28.99
N GLU A 752 -26.72 -10.33 28.61
CA GLU A 752 -27.13 -10.98 27.36
C GLU A 752 -26.95 -10.08 26.13
N ARG A 753 -27.13 -8.77 26.29
CA ARG A 753 -26.96 -7.79 25.21
C ARG A 753 -25.51 -7.68 24.73
N ASN A 754 -25.28 -7.71 23.41
CA ASN A 754 -24.00 -7.33 22.80
C ASN A 754 -23.87 -5.81 22.74
N TYR A 755 -22.80 -5.24 23.31
CA TYR A 755 -22.56 -3.79 23.28
C TYR A 755 -21.44 -3.40 22.32
N ILE A 756 -20.33 -4.12 22.36
CA ILE A 756 -19.09 -3.70 21.71
C ILE A 756 -18.49 -4.82 20.87
N GLY A 757 -19.29 -5.83 20.54
CA GLY A 757 -18.83 -7.00 19.80
C GLY A 757 -18.15 -8.05 20.67
N GLU A 758 -18.37 -8.03 21.99
CA GLU A 758 -17.77 -8.96 22.96
C GLU A 758 -18.34 -10.37 22.89
N ARG A 759 -19.56 -10.49 22.36
CA ARG A 759 -20.29 -11.75 22.19
C ARG A 759 -21.00 -11.78 20.85
N ALA A 760 -21.40 -12.96 20.39
CA ALA A 760 -22.26 -13.07 19.22
C ALA A 760 -23.71 -12.67 19.58
N ASP A 761 -24.41 -12.07 18.61
CA ASP A 761 -25.85 -11.86 18.70
C ASP A 761 -26.55 -13.22 18.68
N SER A 762 -27.65 -13.37 19.43
CA SER A 762 -28.45 -14.58 19.42
C SER A 762 -28.87 -14.94 17.99
N ILE A 763 -28.61 -16.18 17.57
CA ILE A 763 -28.81 -16.65 16.19
C ILE A 763 -30.29 -16.53 15.79
N GLU A 764 -30.61 -15.46 15.07
CA GLU A 764 -31.52 -15.54 13.93
C GLU A 764 -30.75 -15.04 12.71
N SER A 765 -30.53 -15.95 11.74
CA SER A 765 -29.94 -15.74 10.41
C SER A 765 -28.47 -15.31 10.31
N ILE A 766 -27.57 -16.30 10.26
CA ILE A 766 -26.41 -16.23 9.36
C ILE A 766 -26.56 -17.39 8.38
N ASP A 767 -26.83 -17.05 7.13
CA ASP A 767 -26.86 -17.99 6.01
C ASP A 767 -25.52 -18.72 5.90
N VAL A 768 -25.60 -20.04 5.95
CA VAL A 768 -24.49 -20.95 5.67
C VAL A 768 -24.22 -20.90 4.17
N ILE A 769 -23.29 -20.04 3.75
CA ILE A 769 -22.69 -20.12 2.41
C ILE A 769 -21.19 -20.42 2.53
N SER A 770 -20.86 -21.62 2.06
CA SER A 770 -19.58 -22.13 1.56
C SER A 770 -18.34 -22.08 2.47
N VAL A 771 -18.12 -23.19 3.20
CA VAL A 771 -16.78 -23.77 3.33
C VAL A 771 -16.89 -25.28 3.05
N ALA A 772 -16.98 -25.60 1.77
CA ALA A 772 -16.70 -26.92 1.24
C ALA A 772 -15.77 -26.70 0.05
N ASN A 773 -14.46 -26.67 0.33
CA ASN A 773 -13.31 -26.91 -0.55
C ASN A 773 -12.07 -26.17 -0.01
N ILE A 774 -11.42 -26.74 1.03
CA ILE A 774 -9.96 -26.82 1.19
C ILE A 774 -9.67 -28.20 1.79
#